data_AF-A0A160VGC5-F1
#
_entry.id   AF-A0A160VGC5-F1
#
_cell.length_a   1.000
_cell.length_b   1.000
_cell.length_c   1.000
_cell.angle_alpha   90.00
_cell.angle_beta   90.00
_cell.angle_gamma   90.00
#
_symmetry.space_group_name_H-M   'P 1'
#
loop_
_entity.id
_entity.type
_entity.pdbx_description
1 polymer ?
#
loop_
_entity_poly.entity_id
_entity_poly.type
_entity_poly.pdbx_seq_one_letter_code
_entity_poly.pdbx_strand_id
1 'polypeptide(L)'
;MANPTDKITIKGARQHNLKDIDVTIPRDKLVVITGLSGSGKSSLAFDTIYAEGQRRYVESLSSYARQFLGLMEKPDMDAIEGLSPAISIEQKGPARNPRSTVGTVTEIHDYFRLLYAHIGRPNCWKCGKPIRKQTVQKIVDTVMKFKTGTKMHILAPLIRGRKGAHKSIVEEIRKEGFLRIRVDGEIMPIEDMIQLNKNKKHTIEVVIDRLILKDKIHERLTESIELALKIGHGLVVINELSNREHLFSEHFACPICEVSMEELVPRMFSFNSPYGACQKCDGLGSHMEVDPNMIVPDKSKSLIQGAIASLGEQPRGNWYGSILKSLSRHFNFNFTTPWIKLDQEVRQILLYGTGNEKFKMEYHSARWSGTYSGGWEGAIPNLMRRYTQTKSSGIREWIEQFMSMRPCSGCNGTRLRKETLGVTIQNKNIGAVSAMSIQDLRTFFNTLELTKMEHDIADQILKEIRQRLSFLVNVGLSYLTLDRSAVTLSGGEAQRIRLATQIGSQLMGVLYILDEPSIGLHPRDNNRLLNTLKSLRDIGNSILVVEHDKETIEAADYVIDLGPGAGKYGGEVTFAGPPAQLHKSKSSLTGKYISGKKEIEIPKIRRNRNSNLLSLKGASGNNLQSVDIDFPLGRFIAVTGVSGSGKSSLVNETLFPVLSKELNRARAYPLSYDSIEGVKFLDKVVDIDQKPIGRTPRSNPATYTGVFTHIRDLFAKLPESKIRGYKPGRFSFNVKGGRCESCEGDGIIKIEMNFLPDVYVTCEVCQGKRYNRDTLEVKYRGKSIAQILDMPVSEALEFFKSIPSIKKKLQTLNDVGLGYIHLGQQATTLSGGEAQRVKLATELSRASTSKTLYILDEPTTGLHFEDIRMLLKVLQRLIERGNTVIVIEHNLDVIKTADWIIDLGPEGGDEGGTIVATGTPEEIASVKTSYTGLFLNQVLRKKEIAA
;
A
#
# COMPACT_ATOMS: atom_id res chain seq x y z
N MET A 1 34.58 -34.72 6.39
CA MET A 1 33.64 -33.58 6.37
C MET A 1 33.27 -33.30 7.81
N ALA A 2 33.58 -32.11 8.33
CA ALA A 2 33.22 -31.75 9.70
C ALA A 2 31.70 -31.81 9.85
N ASN A 3 31.20 -32.42 10.94
CA ASN A 3 29.78 -32.40 11.26
C ASN A 3 29.29 -30.94 11.18
N PRO A 4 28.20 -30.63 10.44
CA PRO A 4 27.65 -29.29 10.48
C PRO A 4 27.33 -28.97 11.94
N THR A 5 27.90 -27.87 12.45
CA THR A 5 27.62 -27.42 13.82
C THR A 5 26.12 -27.20 13.94
N ASP A 6 25.50 -27.85 14.91
CA ASP A 6 24.07 -27.82 15.27
C ASP A 6 23.61 -26.48 15.89
N LYS A 7 24.52 -25.50 15.91
CA LYS A 7 24.35 -24.20 16.56
C LYS A 7 25.04 -23.10 15.76
N ILE A 8 24.49 -21.89 15.86
CA ILE A 8 25.12 -20.64 15.43
C ILE A 8 25.77 -20.04 16.68
N THR A 9 27.08 -19.79 16.62
CA THR A 9 27.83 -19.21 17.75
C THR A 9 28.33 -17.84 17.35
N ILE A 10 27.95 -16.83 18.13
CA ILE A 10 28.40 -15.44 17.99
C ILE A 10 29.34 -15.16 19.17
N LYS A 11 30.52 -14.59 18.88
CA LYS A 11 31.49 -14.17 19.89
C LYS A 11 31.78 -12.68 19.81
N GLY A 12 31.78 -12.04 20.97
CA GLY A 12 32.17 -10.64 21.14
C GLY A 12 31.34 -9.66 20.32
N ALA A 13 30.02 -9.80 20.26
CA ALA A 13 29.18 -8.87 19.50
C ALA A 13 29.09 -7.50 20.20
N ARG A 14 29.45 -6.42 19.47
CA ARG A 14 29.57 -5.04 19.98
C ARG A 14 28.81 -4.01 19.16
N GLN A 15 28.04 -4.46 18.17
CA GLN A 15 27.23 -3.58 17.32
C GLN A 15 26.31 -2.69 18.17
N HIS A 16 26.38 -1.36 17.96
CA HIS A 16 25.63 -0.34 18.69
C HIS A 16 25.86 -0.35 20.21
N ASN A 17 24.92 -0.89 20.99
CA ASN A 17 24.97 -0.90 22.46
C ASN A 17 25.25 -2.29 23.05
N LEU A 18 25.52 -3.30 22.20
CA LEU A 18 25.89 -4.63 22.66
C LEU A 18 27.22 -4.59 23.41
N LYS A 19 27.30 -5.29 24.54
CA LYS A 19 28.45 -5.23 25.45
C LYS A 19 29.35 -6.46 25.32
N ASP A 20 29.92 -6.63 24.13
CA ASP A 20 30.87 -7.70 23.84
C ASP A 20 30.29 -9.09 24.17
N ILE A 21 29.07 -9.35 23.69
CA ILE A 21 28.28 -10.50 24.13
C ILE A 21 28.60 -11.76 23.32
N ASP A 22 28.66 -12.88 24.04
CA ASP A 22 28.72 -14.22 23.47
C ASP A 22 27.33 -14.86 23.50
N VAL A 23 26.83 -15.32 22.35
CA VAL A 23 25.50 -15.92 22.22
C VAL A 23 25.58 -17.19 21.39
N THR A 24 24.95 -18.25 21.89
CA THR A 24 24.76 -19.50 21.15
C THR A 24 23.28 -19.69 20.83
N ILE A 25 22.97 -19.88 19.55
CA ILE A 25 21.62 -20.04 19.02
C ILE A 25 21.49 -21.46 18.44
N PRO A 26 20.52 -22.29 18.87
CA PRO A 26 20.32 -23.60 18.28
C PRO A 26 19.81 -23.50 16.83
N ARG A 27 20.34 -24.33 15.93
CA ARG A 27 19.85 -24.42 14.55
C ARG A 27 18.58 -25.25 14.47
N ASP A 28 17.83 -25.02 13.40
CA ASP A 28 16.59 -25.73 13.05
C ASP A 28 15.53 -25.63 14.14
N LYS A 29 15.56 -24.51 14.87
CA LYS A 29 14.66 -24.14 15.96
C LYS A 29 14.00 -22.80 15.69
N LEU A 30 12.84 -22.61 16.33
CA LEU A 30 12.18 -21.32 16.46
C LEU A 30 12.73 -20.63 17.71
N VAL A 31 13.59 -19.63 17.50
CA VAL A 31 14.25 -18.86 18.55
C VAL A 31 13.63 -17.47 18.63
N VAL A 32 13.21 -17.06 19.83
CA VAL A 32 12.65 -15.72 20.08
C VAL A 32 13.66 -14.86 20.83
N ILE A 33 13.97 -13.68 20.29
CA ILE A 33 14.69 -12.61 20.98
C ILE A 33 13.66 -11.65 21.57
N THR A 34 13.73 -11.43 22.89
CA THR A 34 12.84 -10.52 23.61
C THR A 34 13.63 -9.57 24.51
N GLY A 35 12.93 -8.65 25.18
CA GLY A 35 13.51 -7.62 26.05
C GLY A 35 13.01 -6.21 25.76
N LEU A 36 13.45 -5.23 26.54
CA LEU A 36 12.96 -3.84 26.47
C LEU A 36 13.18 -3.15 25.12
N SER A 37 12.36 -2.15 24.78
CA SER A 37 12.59 -1.27 23.64
C SER A 37 13.96 -0.60 23.78
N GLY A 38 14.83 -0.72 22.78
CA GLY A 38 16.22 -0.24 22.85
C GLY A 38 17.20 -1.11 23.64
N SER A 39 16.86 -2.37 23.99
CA SER A 39 17.77 -3.26 24.72
C SER A 39 18.90 -3.88 23.89
N GLY A 40 18.86 -3.75 22.56
CA GLY A 40 19.84 -4.33 21.63
C GLY A 40 19.32 -5.49 20.77
N LYS A 41 18.01 -5.78 20.81
CA LYS A 41 17.39 -6.88 20.02
C LYS A 41 17.66 -6.78 18.53
N SER A 42 17.32 -5.65 17.92
CA SER A 42 17.53 -5.42 16.49
C SER A 42 19.02 -5.34 16.15
N SER A 43 19.85 -4.83 17.07
CA SER A 43 21.30 -4.79 16.90
C SER A 43 21.90 -6.20 16.81
N LEU A 44 21.43 -7.14 17.62
CA LEU A 44 21.84 -8.55 17.52
C LEU A 44 21.23 -9.23 16.28
N ALA A 45 19.91 -9.16 16.11
CA ALA A 45 19.20 -9.91 15.09
C ALA A 45 19.47 -9.40 13.66
N PHE A 46 19.33 -8.09 13.43
CA PHE A 46 19.40 -7.50 12.10
C PHE A 46 20.78 -6.91 11.79
N ASP A 47 21.30 -6.06 12.68
CA ASP A 47 22.54 -5.33 12.38
C ASP A 47 23.80 -6.20 12.54
N THR A 48 23.69 -7.35 13.21
CA THR A 48 24.78 -8.32 13.37
C THR A 48 24.53 -9.61 12.58
N ILE A 49 23.53 -10.42 12.98
CA ILE A 49 23.34 -11.77 12.43
C ILE A 49 22.85 -11.72 10.98
N TYR A 50 21.78 -10.98 10.69
CA TYR A 50 21.26 -10.83 9.33
C TYR A 50 22.29 -10.15 8.42
N ALA A 51 22.86 -9.03 8.86
CA ALA A 51 23.85 -8.27 8.11
C ALA A 51 25.02 -9.15 7.66
N GLU A 52 25.58 -9.96 8.57
CA GLU A 52 26.67 -10.86 8.21
C GLU A 52 26.20 -12.03 7.32
N GLY A 53 25.02 -12.59 7.59
CA GLY A 53 24.47 -13.71 6.81
C GLY A 53 24.18 -13.32 5.37
N GLN A 54 23.62 -12.12 5.16
CA GLN A 54 23.40 -11.54 3.84
C GLN A 54 24.73 -11.19 3.17
N ARG A 55 25.64 -10.53 3.89
CA ARG A 55 26.95 -10.11 3.35
C ARG A 55 27.75 -11.30 2.85
N ARG A 56 27.93 -12.36 3.66
CA ARG A 56 28.67 -13.58 3.27
C ARG A 56 28.07 -14.26 2.05
N TYR A 57 26.74 -14.29 1.94
CA TYR A 57 26.06 -14.86 0.80
C TYR A 57 26.27 -14.02 -0.47
N VAL A 58 26.05 -12.71 -0.41
CA VAL A 58 26.19 -11.82 -1.59
C VAL A 58 27.64 -11.71 -2.04
N GLU A 59 28.61 -11.76 -1.12
CA GLU A 59 30.05 -11.77 -1.39
C GLU A 59 30.51 -13.02 -2.17
N SER A 60 29.68 -14.06 -2.21
CA SER A 60 29.88 -15.28 -3.01
C SER A 60 29.31 -15.19 -4.43
N LEU A 61 28.43 -14.22 -4.74
CA LEU A 61 27.74 -14.14 -6.03
C LEU A 61 28.65 -13.73 -7.19
N SER A 62 29.58 -12.79 -6.97
CA SER A 62 30.55 -12.36 -7.98
C SER A 62 31.74 -11.63 -7.38
N SER A 63 32.87 -11.61 -8.10
CA SER A 63 34.04 -10.80 -7.74
C SER A 63 33.71 -9.30 -7.69
N TYR A 64 32.82 -8.83 -8.57
CA TYR A 64 32.32 -7.46 -8.58
C TYR A 64 31.55 -7.14 -7.29
N ALA A 65 30.58 -7.98 -6.91
CA ALA A 65 29.82 -7.78 -5.67
C ALA A 65 30.73 -7.77 -4.43
N ARG A 66 31.75 -8.64 -4.40
CA ARG A 66 32.76 -8.67 -3.32
C ARG A 66 33.53 -7.36 -3.20
N GLN A 67 33.96 -6.76 -4.31
CA GLN A 67 34.67 -5.48 -4.28
C GLN A 67 33.81 -4.35 -3.73
N PHE A 68 32.53 -4.30 -4.11
CA PHE A 68 31.58 -3.30 -3.61
C PHE A 68 31.22 -3.50 -2.13
N LEU A 69 30.98 -4.74 -1.71
CA LEU A 69 30.69 -5.05 -0.31
C LEU A 69 31.89 -4.84 0.61
N GLY A 70 33.12 -4.92 0.08
CA GLY A 70 34.33 -4.59 0.84
C GLY A 70 34.39 -3.12 1.28
N LEU A 71 33.65 -2.21 0.63
CA LEU A 71 33.53 -0.80 1.02
C LEU A 71 32.50 -0.58 2.14
N MET A 72 31.67 -1.58 2.46
CA MET A 72 30.71 -1.50 3.55
C MET A 72 31.38 -1.78 4.89
N GLU A 73 30.94 -1.05 5.90
CA GLU A 73 31.35 -1.30 7.28
C GLU A 73 30.81 -2.68 7.72
N LYS A 74 31.71 -3.55 8.19
CA LYS A 74 31.34 -4.88 8.70
C LYS A 74 30.70 -4.73 10.09
N PRO A 75 29.74 -5.59 10.46
CA PRO A 75 29.22 -5.61 11.82
C PRO A 75 30.35 -5.80 12.84
N ASP A 76 30.32 -5.06 13.95
CA ASP A 76 31.34 -5.16 14.99
C ASP A 76 31.12 -6.41 15.86
N MET A 77 31.95 -7.43 15.60
CA MET A 77 32.03 -8.68 16.36
C MET A 77 33.37 -9.38 16.14
N ASP A 78 33.74 -10.31 17.02
CA ASP A 78 34.98 -11.08 16.88
C ASP A 78 34.85 -12.21 15.88
N ALA A 79 33.80 -13.03 16.02
CA ALA A 79 33.56 -14.17 15.15
C ALA A 79 32.09 -14.59 15.15
N ILE A 80 31.66 -15.14 14.02
CA ILE A 80 30.39 -15.86 13.91
C ILE A 80 30.56 -17.13 13.07
N GLU A 81 30.17 -18.25 13.66
CA GLU A 81 30.30 -19.61 13.12
C GLU A 81 28.93 -20.28 13.02
N GLY A 82 28.79 -21.19 12.05
CA GLY A 82 27.53 -21.93 11.83
C GLY A 82 26.42 -21.15 11.14
N LEU A 83 26.72 -19.97 10.58
CA LEU A 83 25.75 -19.06 9.96
C LEU A 83 25.24 -19.58 8.60
N SER A 84 23.93 -19.60 8.42
CA SER A 84 23.26 -19.84 7.13
C SER A 84 23.09 -18.55 6.32
N PRO A 85 22.84 -18.62 5.00
CA PRO A 85 22.27 -17.50 4.25
C PRO A 85 21.03 -16.96 4.96
N ALA A 86 20.99 -15.65 5.18
CA ALA A 86 19.95 -15.01 6.00
C ALA A 86 18.96 -14.22 5.14
N ILE A 87 17.67 -14.29 5.48
CA ILE A 87 16.59 -13.51 4.87
C ILE A 87 15.85 -12.75 5.97
N SER A 88 15.78 -11.42 5.84
CA SER A 88 14.99 -10.60 6.76
C SER A 88 13.54 -10.42 6.29
N ILE A 89 12.61 -10.45 7.24
CA ILE A 89 11.20 -10.14 7.06
C ILE A 89 10.84 -9.01 8.02
N GLU A 90 11.22 -7.79 7.63
CA GLU A 90 11.01 -6.54 8.37
C GLU A 90 9.73 -5.81 7.93
N GLN A 91 9.29 -4.86 8.74
CA GLN A 91 8.15 -3.96 8.46
C GLN A 91 8.47 -2.81 7.51
N LYS A 92 9.70 -2.76 6.97
CA LYS A 92 10.07 -1.75 5.97
C LYS A 92 9.16 -1.93 4.76
N GLY A 93 8.27 -0.96 4.58
CA GLY A 93 7.26 -1.01 3.54
C GLY A 93 7.88 -1.24 2.16
N PRO A 94 7.19 -1.97 1.27
CA PRO A 94 7.68 -2.21 -0.08
C PRO A 94 7.96 -0.87 -0.78
N ALA A 95 8.93 -0.87 -1.69
CA ALA A 95 9.20 0.29 -2.53
C ALA A 95 7.88 0.80 -3.12
N ARG A 96 7.61 2.11 -2.98
CA ARG A 96 6.35 2.74 -3.37
C ARG A 96 6.23 2.83 -4.90
N ASN A 97 6.11 1.69 -5.57
CA ASN A 97 5.84 1.62 -6.98
C ASN A 97 4.31 1.53 -7.19
N PRO A 98 3.67 2.55 -7.79
CA PRO A 98 2.22 2.55 -8.00
C PRO A 98 1.74 1.40 -8.90
N ARG A 99 2.63 0.80 -9.70
CA ARG A 99 2.32 -0.37 -10.52
C ARG A 99 2.28 -1.68 -9.73
N SER A 100 2.86 -1.74 -8.54
CA SER A 100 2.90 -2.98 -7.75
C SER A 100 1.54 -3.26 -7.09
N THR A 101 1.08 -4.51 -7.17
CA THR A 101 -0.12 -5.02 -6.49
C THR A 101 0.21 -6.19 -5.58
N VAL A 102 -0.75 -6.62 -4.76
CA VAL A 102 -0.64 -7.87 -3.98
C VAL A 102 -0.30 -9.04 -4.90
N GLY A 103 -0.97 -9.15 -6.05
CA GLY A 103 -0.73 -10.20 -7.04
C GLY A 103 0.68 -10.20 -7.63
N THR A 104 1.30 -9.03 -7.83
CA THR A 104 2.69 -8.98 -8.33
C THR A 104 3.72 -9.26 -7.24
N VAL A 105 3.49 -8.80 -6.01
CA VAL A 105 4.41 -9.07 -4.88
C VAL A 105 4.41 -10.55 -4.50
N THR A 106 3.27 -11.21 -4.61
CA THR A 106 3.10 -12.64 -4.32
C THR A 106 3.43 -13.55 -5.51
N GLU A 107 3.76 -12.97 -6.67
CA GLU A 107 3.95 -13.65 -7.96
C GLU A 107 2.72 -14.43 -8.47
N ILE A 108 1.59 -14.42 -7.75
CA ILE A 108 0.35 -15.10 -8.17
C ILE A 108 -0.14 -14.53 -9.50
N HIS A 109 0.02 -13.23 -9.72
CA HIS A 109 -0.31 -12.62 -11.00
C HIS A 109 0.53 -13.21 -12.14
N ASP A 110 1.79 -13.58 -11.92
CA ASP A 110 2.63 -14.17 -12.95
C ASP A 110 2.13 -15.57 -13.36
N TYR A 111 1.69 -16.38 -12.38
CA TYR A 111 1.01 -17.64 -12.64
C TYR A 111 -0.34 -17.45 -13.33
N PHE A 112 -1.09 -16.39 -13.02
CA PHE A 112 -2.31 -16.08 -13.76
C PHE A 112 -2.02 -15.78 -15.23
N ARG A 113 -0.94 -15.05 -15.53
CA ARG A 113 -0.54 -14.79 -16.92
C ARG A 113 -0.22 -16.09 -17.67
N LEU A 114 0.47 -17.03 -17.02
CA LEU A 114 0.74 -18.36 -17.60
C LEU A 114 -0.56 -19.13 -17.82
N LEU A 115 -1.43 -19.19 -16.81
CA LEU A 115 -2.70 -19.90 -16.88
C LEU A 115 -3.59 -19.38 -18.02
N TYR A 116 -3.78 -18.06 -18.09
CA TYR A 116 -4.60 -17.43 -19.13
C TYR A 116 -3.99 -17.52 -20.54
N ALA A 117 -2.66 -17.59 -20.65
CA ALA A 117 -2.01 -17.82 -21.94
C ALA A 117 -2.24 -19.24 -22.46
N HIS A 118 -2.24 -20.25 -21.57
CA HIS A 118 -2.32 -21.65 -21.96
C HIS A 118 -3.75 -22.18 -22.12
N ILE A 119 -4.65 -21.88 -21.17
CA ILE A 119 -6.03 -22.41 -21.16
C ILE A 119 -7.11 -21.33 -21.33
N GLY A 120 -6.71 -20.06 -21.47
CA GLY A 120 -7.64 -18.96 -21.68
C GLY A 120 -8.36 -19.07 -23.01
N ARG A 121 -9.68 -18.89 -23.00
CA ARG A 121 -10.51 -18.91 -24.21
C ARG A 121 -10.67 -17.48 -24.71
N PRO A 122 -10.10 -17.13 -25.88
CA PRO A 122 -10.18 -15.76 -26.39
C PRO A 122 -11.58 -15.48 -26.95
N ASN A 123 -12.17 -14.38 -26.52
CA ASN A 123 -13.46 -13.91 -27.03
C ASN A 123 -13.30 -12.50 -27.62
N CYS A 124 -14.14 -12.19 -28.60
CA CYS A 124 -14.20 -10.85 -29.17
C CYS A 124 -14.68 -9.84 -28.13
N TRP A 125 -13.86 -8.83 -27.82
CA TRP A 125 -14.21 -7.77 -26.87
C TRP A 125 -15.32 -6.81 -27.35
N LYS A 126 -15.79 -6.95 -28.61
CA LYS A 126 -16.94 -6.20 -29.14
C LYS A 126 -18.25 -6.99 -29.11
N CYS A 127 -18.23 -8.28 -29.47
CA CYS A 127 -19.46 -9.08 -29.63
C CYS A 127 -19.54 -10.32 -28.74
N GLY A 128 -18.50 -10.60 -27.92
CA GLY A 128 -18.47 -11.73 -26.99
C GLY A 128 -18.31 -13.11 -27.62
N LYS A 129 -18.32 -13.24 -28.95
CA LYS A 129 -18.16 -14.54 -29.62
C LYS A 129 -16.74 -15.09 -29.48
N PRO A 130 -16.57 -16.42 -29.36
CA PRO A 130 -15.25 -17.04 -29.24
C PRO A 130 -14.44 -16.83 -30.52
N ILE A 131 -13.18 -16.43 -30.34
CA ILE A 131 -12.18 -16.36 -31.40
C ILE A 131 -11.46 -17.71 -31.41
N ARG A 132 -11.39 -18.36 -32.57
CA ARG A 132 -10.70 -19.65 -32.70
C ARG A 132 -9.85 -19.62 -33.95
N LYS A 133 -8.56 -19.88 -33.78
CA LYS A 133 -7.68 -20.25 -34.89
C LYS A 133 -7.99 -21.69 -35.29
N GLN A 134 -8.33 -21.91 -36.55
CA GLN A 134 -8.55 -23.25 -37.07
C GLN A 134 -7.61 -23.50 -38.24
N THR A 135 -6.81 -24.55 -38.13
CA THR A 135 -6.05 -25.09 -39.26
C THR A 135 -6.99 -25.65 -40.29
N VAL A 136 -6.60 -25.63 -41.57
CA VAL A 136 -7.35 -26.23 -42.70
C VAL A 136 -7.88 -27.62 -42.31
N GLN A 137 -7.03 -28.50 -41.78
CA GLN A 137 -7.40 -29.85 -41.35
C GLN A 137 -8.57 -29.87 -40.36
N LYS A 138 -8.57 -29.00 -39.35
CA LYS A 138 -9.66 -28.94 -38.36
C LYS A 138 -10.96 -28.42 -38.95
N ILE A 139 -10.88 -27.51 -39.91
CA ILE A 139 -12.05 -27.01 -40.63
C ILE A 139 -12.65 -28.16 -41.43
N VAL A 140 -11.83 -28.89 -42.19
CA VAL A 140 -12.23 -30.10 -42.93
C VAL A 140 -12.85 -31.14 -42.00
N ASP A 141 -12.19 -31.50 -40.89
CA ASP A 141 -12.69 -32.48 -39.90
C ASP A 141 -14.03 -32.05 -39.29
N THR A 142 -14.26 -30.74 -39.13
CA THR A 142 -15.52 -30.20 -38.60
C THR A 142 -16.65 -30.31 -39.62
N VAL A 143 -16.34 -30.03 -40.89
CA VAL A 143 -17.30 -30.13 -42.01
C VAL A 143 -17.67 -31.57 -42.29
N MET A 144 -16.72 -32.50 -42.14
CA MET A 144 -16.96 -33.94 -42.28
C MET A 144 -17.91 -34.51 -41.22
N LYS A 145 -18.15 -33.81 -40.11
CA LYS A 145 -19.17 -34.19 -39.10
C LYS A 145 -20.60 -33.82 -39.50
N PHE A 146 -20.80 -33.11 -40.62
CA PHE A 146 -22.14 -32.82 -41.12
C PHE A 146 -22.82 -34.11 -41.63
N LYS A 147 -24.15 -34.08 -41.76
CA LYS A 147 -24.88 -35.26 -42.26
C LYS A 147 -24.41 -35.62 -43.68
N THR A 148 -24.19 -36.91 -43.92
CA THR A 148 -23.90 -37.43 -45.27
C THR A 148 -25.03 -37.07 -46.22
N GLY A 149 -24.70 -36.50 -47.38
CA GLY A 149 -25.66 -35.97 -48.35
C GLY A 149 -25.97 -34.48 -48.24
N THR A 150 -25.44 -33.77 -47.23
CA THR A 150 -25.58 -32.30 -47.14
C THR A 150 -24.94 -31.62 -48.36
N LYS A 151 -25.71 -30.76 -49.02
CA LYS A 151 -25.23 -29.92 -50.11
C LYS A 151 -24.76 -28.58 -49.54
N MET A 152 -23.54 -28.17 -49.88
CA MET A 152 -22.90 -26.97 -49.33
C MET A 152 -22.16 -26.18 -50.39
N HIS A 153 -22.11 -24.86 -50.19
CA HIS A 153 -21.27 -23.94 -50.96
C HIS A 153 -20.08 -23.51 -50.10
N ILE A 154 -18.88 -23.61 -50.67
CA ILE A 154 -17.66 -23.07 -50.07
C ILE A 154 -17.46 -21.68 -50.66
N LEU A 155 -17.44 -20.69 -49.79
CA LEU A 155 -17.44 -19.28 -50.16
C LEU A 155 -16.22 -18.58 -49.56
N ALA A 156 -15.54 -17.78 -50.37
CA ALA A 156 -14.44 -16.91 -49.92
C ALA A 156 -14.98 -15.48 -49.73
N PRO A 157 -15.10 -14.98 -48.49
CA PRO A 157 -15.66 -13.65 -48.26
C PRO A 157 -14.62 -12.55 -48.50
N LEU A 158 -14.85 -11.72 -49.52
CA LEU A 158 -13.96 -10.62 -49.88
C LEU A 158 -14.42 -9.27 -49.29
N ILE A 159 -15.73 -9.03 -49.28
CA ILE A 159 -16.32 -7.78 -48.79
C ILE A 159 -17.50 -8.11 -47.91
N ARG A 160 -17.59 -7.46 -46.74
CA ARG A 160 -18.67 -7.72 -45.77
C ARG A 160 -19.25 -6.42 -45.27
N GLY A 161 -20.47 -6.10 -45.71
CA GLY A 161 -21.21 -4.93 -45.26
C GLY A 161 -20.50 -3.59 -45.46
N ARG A 162 -19.67 -3.43 -46.51
CA ARG A 162 -18.97 -2.18 -46.81
C ARG A 162 -19.67 -1.39 -47.91
N LYS A 163 -19.75 -0.06 -47.75
CA LYS A 163 -20.31 0.83 -48.78
C LYS A 163 -19.35 0.97 -49.96
N GLY A 164 -19.85 0.90 -51.18
CA GLY A 164 -19.03 1.08 -52.38
C GLY A 164 -19.55 0.28 -53.58
N ALA A 165 -19.14 0.70 -54.78
CA ALA A 165 -19.49 -0.01 -56.01
C ALA A 165 -18.59 -1.22 -56.27
N HIS A 166 -17.43 -1.31 -55.59
CA HIS A 166 -16.49 -2.45 -55.57
C HIS A 166 -16.10 -3.04 -56.95
N LYS A 167 -16.15 -2.23 -58.02
CA LYS A 167 -15.86 -2.66 -59.41
C LYS A 167 -14.48 -3.29 -59.58
N SER A 168 -13.46 -2.73 -58.94
CA SER A 168 -12.08 -3.23 -59.02
C SER A 168 -11.95 -4.67 -58.51
N ILE A 169 -12.68 -5.01 -57.44
CA ILE A 169 -12.65 -6.35 -56.82
C ILE A 169 -13.40 -7.35 -57.71
N VAL A 170 -14.52 -6.94 -58.32
CA VAL A 170 -15.27 -7.80 -59.27
C VAL A 170 -14.44 -8.07 -60.53
N GLU A 171 -13.69 -7.10 -61.04
CA GLU A 171 -12.76 -7.28 -62.17
C GLU A 171 -11.58 -8.19 -61.82
N GLU A 172 -11.06 -8.10 -60.60
CA GLU A 172 -9.96 -8.95 -60.10
C GLU A 172 -10.39 -10.42 -60.01
N ILE A 173 -11.54 -10.70 -59.39
CA ILE A 173 -12.15 -12.05 -59.32
C ILE A 173 -12.37 -12.63 -60.72
N ARG A 174 -12.76 -11.78 -61.68
CA ARG A 174 -12.95 -12.19 -63.08
C ARG A 174 -11.63 -12.55 -63.75
N LYS A 175 -10.58 -11.76 -63.55
CA LYS A 175 -9.23 -12.04 -64.07
C LYS A 175 -8.66 -13.34 -63.51
N GLU A 176 -8.99 -13.68 -62.27
CA GLU A 176 -8.61 -14.94 -61.64
C GLU A 176 -9.43 -16.15 -62.13
N GLY A 177 -10.46 -15.94 -62.96
CA GLY A 177 -11.20 -17.00 -63.66
C GLY A 177 -12.39 -17.59 -62.89
N PHE A 178 -12.85 -16.97 -61.81
CA PHE A 178 -14.05 -17.43 -61.10
C PHE A 178 -15.32 -17.16 -61.91
N LEU A 179 -16.28 -18.08 -61.85
CA LEU A 179 -17.51 -18.01 -62.66
C LEU A 179 -18.71 -17.44 -61.91
N ARG A 180 -18.71 -17.48 -60.57
CA ARG A 180 -19.86 -17.14 -59.74
C ARG A 180 -19.45 -16.38 -58.48
N ILE A 181 -20.27 -15.40 -58.12
CA ILE A 181 -20.16 -14.66 -56.86
C ILE A 181 -21.52 -14.64 -56.17
N ARG A 182 -21.50 -14.51 -54.84
CA ARG A 182 -22.66 -14.21 -54.03
C ARG A 182 -22.60 -12.74 -53.63
N VAL A 183 -23.60 -11.95 -54.04
CA VAL A 183 -23.72 -10.55 -53.67
C VAL A 183 -25.01 -10.36 -52.88
N ASP A 184 -24.90 -9.81 -51.68
CA ASP A 184 -26.04 -9.55 -50.78
C ASP A 184 -26.99 -10.75 -50.58
N GLY A 185 -26.42 -11.97 -50.61
CA GLY A 185 -27.14 -13.23 -50.41
C GLY A 185 -27.57 -13.94 -51.70
N GLU A 186 -27.56 -13.26 -52.85
CA GLU A 186 -27.93 -13.85 -54.14
C GLU A 186 -26.70 -14.33 -54.92
N ILE A 187 -26.73 -15.57 -55.40
CA ILE A 187 -25.65 -16.15 -56.21
C ILE A 187 -25.91 -15.82 -57.69
N MET A 188 -24.95 -15.14 -58.31
CA MET A 188 -25.03 -14.71 -59.71
C MET A 188 -23.76 -15.07 -60.50
N PRO A 189 -23.86 -15.31 -61.82
CA PRO A 189 -22.70 -15.44 -62.69
C PRO A 189 -21.96 -14.10 -62.82
N ILE A 190 -20.64 -14.16 -63.04
CA ILE A 190 -19.83 -12.96 -63.28
C ILE A 190 -19.95 -12.56 -64.76
N GLU A 191 -20.96 -11.76 -65.07
CA GLU A 191 -21.17 -11.14 -66.40
C GLU A 191 -20.58 -9.71 -66.45
N ASP A 192 -20.45 -9.13 -67.65
CA ASP A 192 -19.69 -7.90 -67.94
C ASP A 192 -20.09 -6.63 -67.14
N MET A 193 -21.24 -6.59 -66.46
CA MET A 193 -21.68 -5.39 -65.71
C MET A 193 -22.44 -5.69 -64.41
N ILE A 194 -21.73 -6.01 -63.33
CA ILE A 194 -22.30 -5.97 -61.98
C ILE A 194 -22.17 -4.55 -61.43
N GLN A 195 -23.26 -3.77 -61.44
CA GLN A 195 -23.28 -2.40 -60.92
C GLN A 195 -23.86 -2.35 -59.51
N LEU A 196 -22.99 -2.19 -58.51
CA LEU A 196 -23.39 -2.03 -57.11
C LEU A 196 -23.54 -0.55 -56.72
N ASN A 197 -24.50 -0.26 -55.85
CA ASN A 197 -24.81 1.11 -55.45
C ASN A 197 -23.77 1.62 -54.44
N LYS A 198 -23.03 2.67 -54.81
CA LYS A 198 -21.97 3.27 -53.99
C LYS A 198 -22.41 3.67 -52.57
N ASN A 199 -23.70 3.97 -52.36
CA ASN A 199 -24.22 4.45 -51.08
C ASN A 199 -24.79 3.34 -50.18
N LYS A 200 -24.98 2.12 -50.71
CA LYS A 200 -25.48 0.96 -49.95
C LYS A 200 -24.32 0.09 -49.48
N LYS A 201 -24.51 -0.59 -48.35
CA LYS A 201 -23.55 -1.60 -47.85
C LYS A 201 -23.76 -2.87 -48.64
N HIS A 202 -22.67 -3.44 -49.16
CA HIS A 202 -22.69 -4.67 -49.92
C HIS A 202 -21.83 -5.75 -49.26
N THR A 203 -22.21 -7.01 -49.42
CA THR A 203 -21.45 -8.20 -49.05
C THR A 203 -21.16 -9.00 -50.31
N ILE A 204 -19.88 -9.28 -50.59
CA ILE A 204 -19.41 -9.97 -51.80
C ILE A 204 -18.55 -11.16 -51.39
N GLU A 205 -18.93 -12.33 -51.87
CA GLU A 205 -18.25 -13.59 -51.57
C GLU A 205 -18.10 -14.41 -52.85
N VAL A 206 -16.92 -14.98 -53.09
CA VAL A 206 -16.68 -15.80 -54.28
C VAL A 206 -17.13 -17.23 -54.01
N VAL A 207 -17.84 -17.84 -54.96
CA VAL A 207 -18.21 -19.25 -54.87
C VAL A 207 -17.04 -20.09 -55.37
N ILE A 208 -16.32 -20.73 -54.45
CA ILE A 208 -15.13 -21.53 -54.76
C ILE A 208 -15.52 -22.92 -55.25
N ASP A 209 -16.35 -23.64 -54.48
CA ASP A 209 -16.84 -24.95 -54.89
C ASP A 209 -18.27 -25.22 -54.35
N ARG A 210 -18.95 -26.17 -54.98
CA ARG A 210 -20.27 -26.66 -54.64
C ARG A 210 -20.17 -28.16 -54.42
N LEU A 211 -20.24 -28.58 -53.16
CA LEU A 211 -19.96 -29.95 -52.75
C LEU A 211 -21.20 -30.63 -52.17
N ILE A 212 -21.24 -31.95 -52.32
CA ILE A 212 -22.19 -32.83 -51.64
C ILE A 212 -21.37 -33.74 -50.75
N LEU A 213 -21.61 -33.68 -49.44
CA LEU A 213 -20.82 -34.44 -48.47
C LEU A 213 -20.99 -35.95 -48.70
N LYS A 214 -19.88 -36.64 -49.01
CA LYS A 214 -19.78 -38.10 -49.20
C LYS A 214 -18.49 -38.58 -48.53
N ASP A 215 -18.42 -39.86 -48.14
CA ASP A 215 -17.29 -40.37 -47.34
C ASP A 215 -15.90 -40.23 -48.00
N LYS A 216 -15.83 -40.20 -49.34
CA LYS A 216 -14.57 -40.07 -50.11
C LYS A 216 -14.23 -38.64 -50.57
N ILE A 217 -14.84 -37.59 -50.02
CA ILE A 217 -14.66 -36.21 -50.54
C ILE A 217 -13.51 -35.41 -49.91
N HIS A 218 -12.71 -36.04 -49.05
CA HIS A 218 -11.70 -35.35 -48.22
C HIS A 218 -10.71 -34.49 -49.02
N GLU A 219 -10.04 -35.02 -50.05
CA GLU A 219 -9.02 -34.29 -50.82
C GLU A 219 -9.60 -33.03 -51.47
N ARG A 220 -10.72 -33.17 -52.17
CA ARG A 220 -11.40 -32.04 -52.85
C ARG A 220 -11.91 -30.99 -51.87
N LEU A 221 -12.40 -31.42 -50.70
CA LEU A 221 -12.86 -30.52 -49.65
C LEU A 221 -11.68 -29.71 -49.08
N THR A 222 -10.53 -30.35 -48.85
CA THR A 222 -9.31 -29.69 -48.38
C THR A 222 -8.82 -28.66 -49.39
N GLU A 223 -8.66 -29.02 -50.67
CA GLU A 223 -8.23 -28.09 -51.72
C GLU A 223 -9.15 -26.87 -51.83
N SER A 224 -10.46 -27.11 -51.76
CA SER A 224 -11.46 -26.03 -51.84
C SER A 224 -11.39 -25.09 -50.64
N ILE A 225 -11.15 -25.61 -49.43
CA ILE A 225 -11.01 -24.81 -48.22
C ILE A 225 -9.69 -24.04 -48.23
N GLU A 226 -8.57 -24.63 -48.68
CA GLU A 226 -7.29 -23.93 -48.85
C GLU A 226 -7.40 -22.76 -49.83
N LEU A 227 -8.02 -23.01 -50.99
CA LEU A 227 -8.24 -21.97 -51.99
C LEU A 227 -9.16 -20.87 -51.45
N ALA A 228 -10.24 -21.24 -50.75
CA ALA A 228 -11.16 -20.29 -50.16
C ALA A 228 -10.51 -19.42 -49.07
N LEU A 229 -9.68 -20.02 -48.21
CA LEU A 229 -8.91 -19.29 -47.20
C LEU A 229 -7.89 -18.35 -47.86
N LYS A 230 -7.18 -18.80 -48.90
CA LYS A 230 -6.21 -17.97 -49.61
C LYS A 230 -6.85 -16.71 -50.22
N ILE A 231 -7.99 -16.88 -50.86
CA ILE A 231 -8.73 -15.77 -51.51
C ILE A 231 -9.47 -14.91 -50.49
N GLY A 232 -10.08 -15.52 -49.47
CA GLY A 232 -10.78 -14.82 -48.40
C GLY A 232 -9.88 -14.22 -47.33
N HIS A 233 -8.57 -14.09 -47.59
CA HIS A 233 -7.56 -13.58 -46.65
C HIS A 233 -7.63 -14.24 -45.25
N GLY A 234 -7.67 -15.57 -45.23
CA GLY A 234 -7.73 -16.39 -44.01
C GLY A 234 -9.15 -16.58 -43.45
N LEU A 235 -10.20 -16.34 -44.25
CA LEU A 235 -11.61 -16.59 -43.91
C LEU A 235 -12.30 -17.47 -44.95
N VAL A 236 -13.20 -18.34 -44.49
CA VAL A 236 -14.05 -19.18 -45.37
C VAL A 236 -15.45 -19.32 -44.77
N VAL A 237 -16.47 -19.12 -45.60
CA VAL A 237 -17.88 -19.37 -45.24
C VAL A 237 -18.34 -20.67 -45.89
N ILE A 238 -18.89 -21.57 -45.10
CA ILE A 238 -19.50 -22.81 -45.55
C ILE A 238 -21.00 -22.66 -45.36
N ASN A 239 -21.70 -22.52 -46.47
CA ASN A 239 -23.15 -22.35 -46.48
C ASN A 239 -23.82 -23.69 -46.79
N GLU A 240 -24.54 -24.25 -45.82
CA GLU A 240 -25.45 -25.38 -46.04
C GLU A 240 -26.71 -24.88 -46.76
N LEU A 241 -27.14 -25.59 -47.81
CA LEU A 241 -28.35 -25.23 -48.59
C LEU A 241 -29.66 -25.25 -47.77
N SER A 242 -29.62 -25.69 -46.51
CA SER A 242 -30.68 -25.49 -45.50
C SER A 242 -30.61 -24.12 -44.79
N ASN A 243 -29.91 -23.13 -45.36
CA ASN A 243 -29.69 -21.77 -44.82
C ASN A 243 -28.96 -21.74 -43.46
N ARG A 244 -27.96 -22.61 -43.26
CA ARG A 244 -27.05 -22.52 -42.11
C ARG A 244 -25.66 -22.16 -42.60
N GLU A 245 -25.16 -21.01 -42.15
CA GLU A 245 -23.83 -20.53 -42.51
C GLU A 245 -22.84 -20.74 -41.37
N HIS A 246 -21.70 -21.34 -41.69
CA HIS A 246 -20.59 -21.54 -40.78
C HIS A 246 -19.39 -20.76 -41.29
N LEU A 247 -18.85 -19.86 -40.47
CA LEU A 247 -17.72 -19.03 -40.86
C LEU A 247 -16.49 -19.43 -40.04
N PHE A 248 -15.41 -19.72 -40.75
CA PHE A 248 -14.15 -20.18 -40.19
C PHE A 248 -13.03 -19.17 -40.47
N SER A 249 -11.99 -19.16 -39.63
CA SER A 249 -10.81 -18.33 -39.80
C SER A 249 -9.52 -19.08 -39.49
N GLU A 250 -8.50 -18.84 -40.32
CA GLU A 250 -7.12 -19.29 -40.12
C GLU A 250 -6.33 -18.40 -39.15
N HIS A 251 -6.86 -17.20 -38.84
CA HIS A 251 -6.26 -16.26 -37.91
C HIS A 251 -7.03 -16.21 -36.58
N PHE A 252 -6.41 -15.68 -35.53
CA PHE A 252 -7.11 -15.31 -34.29
C PHE A 252 -7.96 -14.05 -34.53
N ALA A 253 -8.96 -14.13 -35.41
CA ALA A 253 -9.82 -13.00 -35.76
C ALA A 253 -11.29 -13.29 -35.44
N CYS A 254 -11.99 -12.26 -34.97
CA CYS A 254 -13.44 -12.31 -34.84
C CYS A 254 -14.06 -12.28 -36.24
N PRO A 255 -14.82 -13.31 -36.64
CA PRO A 255 -15.38 -13.35 -37.98
C PRO A 255 -16.58 -12.41 -38.18
N ILE A 256 -16.95 -11.55 -37.24
CA ILE A 256 -18.07 -10.60 -37.41
C ILE A 256 -17.58 -9.17 -37.31
N CYS A 257 -16.71 -8.91 -36.34
CA CYS A 257 -16.24 -7.58 -36.03
C CYS A 257 -14.94 -7.22 -36.75
N GLU A 258 -14.35 -8.15 -37.51
CA GLU A 258 -13.06 -8.02 -38.20
C GLU A 258 -11.92 -7.59 -37.27
N VAL A 259 -12.05 -7.88 -35.96
CA VAL A 259 -10.99 -7.60 -34.99
C VAL A 259 -10.06 -8.79 -34.89
N SER A 260 -8.77 -8.57 -35.06
CA SER A 260 -7.73 -9.58 -34.86
C SER A 260 -7.16 -9.49 -33.44
N MET A 261 -6.80 -10.64 -32.91
CA MET A 261 -6.09 -10.82 -31.66
C MET A 261 -4.74 -11.48 -31.97
N GLU A 262 -3.69 -11.04 -31.28
CA GLU A 262 -2.38 -11.68 -31.34
C GLU A 262 -2.42 -13.07 -30.69
N GLU A 263 -1.39 -13.87 -30.91
CA GLU A 263 -1.26 -15.14 -30.20
C GLU A 263 -1.21 -14.94 -28.69
N LEU A 264 -1.88 -15.83 -27.95
CA LEU A 264 -1.94 -15.74 -26.49
C LEU A 264 -0.58 -16.06 -25.89
N VAL A 265 0.11 -15.02 -25.46
CA VAL A 265 1.41 -15.11 -24.78
C VAL A 265 1.34 -14.47 -23.39
N PRO A 266 2.08 -14.97 -22.38
CA PRO A 266 1.98 -14.46 -21.00
C PRO A 266 2.19 -12.94 -20.87
N ARG A 267 3.07 -12.36 -21.68
CA ARG A 267 3.34 -10.89 -21.69
C ARG A 267 2.12 -10.04 -22.06
N MET A 268 1.12 -10.61 -22.75
CA MET A 268 -0.14 -9.95 -23.11
C MET A 268 -1.03 -9.70 -21.87
N PHE A 269 -0.83 -10.50 -20.83
CA PHE A 269 -1.56 -10.41 -19.56
C PHE A 269 -0.81 -9.59 -18.50
N SER A 270 0.34 -9.00 -18.85
CA SER A 270 1.12 -8.14 -17.96
C SER A 270 0.79 -6.67 -18.18
N PHE A 271 0.31 -5.98 -17.14
CA PHE A 271 0.13 -4.52 -17.19
C PHE A 271 1.45 -3.74 -17.03
N ASN A 272 2.56 -4.41 -16.72
CA ASN A 272 3.90 -3.80 -16.73
C ASN A 272 4.56 -3.82 -18.12
N SER A 273 3.90 -4.45 -19.09
CA SER A 273 4.36 -4.60 -20.47
C SER A 273 3.47 -3.79 -21.40
N PRO A 274 4.03 -3.04 -22.37
CA PRO A 274 3.22 -2.26 -23.31
C PRO A 274 2.23 -3.13 -24.11
N TYR A 275 2.53 -4.42 -24.28
CA TYR A 275 1.67 -5.39 -24.98
C TYR A 275 0.34 -5.64 -24.25
N GLY A 276 0.36 -5.69 -22.91
CA GLY A 276 -0.83 -5.95 -22.09
C GLY A 276 -1.40 -4.71 -21.40
N ALA A 277 -0.60 -3.67 -21.24
CA ALA A 277 -0.97 -2.44 -20.54
C ALA A 277 -2.06 -1.65 -21.28
N CYS A 278 -3.04 -1.17 -20.52
CA CYS A 278 -4.05 -0.24 -21.01
C CYS A 278 -3.38 1.02 -21.56
N GLN A 279 -3.64 1.34 -22.83
CA GLN A 279 -3.03 2.50 -23.52
C GLN A 279 -3.37 3.85 -22.89
N LYS A 280 -4.51 3.96 -22.20
CA LYS A 280 -4.93 5.23 -21.58
C LYS A 280 -4.14 5.55 -20.31
N CYS A 281 -3.88 4.55 -19.46
CA CYS A 281 -3.20 4.71 -18.17
C CYS A 281 -1.80 4.12 -18.10
N ASP A 282 -1.29 3.59 -19.20
CA ASP A 282 0.00 2.89 -19.27
C ASP A 282 0.17 1.85 -18.15
N GLY A 283 -0.88 1.04 -17.94
CA GLY A 283 -0.87 -0.04 -16.95
C GLY A 283 -1.02 0.38 -15.48
N LEU A 284 -1.23 1.67 -15.19
CA LEU A 284 -1.45 2.13 -13.80
C LEU A 284 -2.83 1.73 -13.26
N GLY A 285 -3.83 1.62 -14.13
CA GLY A 285 -5.23 1.33 -13.76
C GLY A 285 -6.00 2.53 -13.22
N SER A 286 -5.31 3.61 -12.86
CA SER A 286 -5.90 4.82 -12.31
C SER A 286 -5.28 6.08 -12.90
N HIS A 287 -6.03 7.18 -12.85
CA HIS A 287 -5.52 8.52 -13.14
C HIS A 287 -5.74 9.43 -11.94
N MET A 288 -4.78 10.34 -11.73
CA MET A 288 -5.03 11.52 -10.93
C MET A 288 -5.92 12.45 -11.76
N GLU A 289 -7.15 12.66 -11.31
CA GLU A 289 -8.08 13.63 -11.89
C GLU A 289 -8.48 14.63 -10.82
N VAL A 290 -8.70 15.88 -11.22
CA VAL A 290 -9.17 16.92 -10.30
C VAL A 290 -10.61 16.61 -9.88
N ASP A 291 -10.83 16.53 -8.56
CA ASP A 291 -12.13 16.15 -8.00
C ASP A 291 -12.99 17.39 -7.71
N PRO A 292 -14.22 17.49 -8.27
CA PRO A 292 -15.13 18.60 -8.00
C PRO A 292 -15.42 18.82 -6.51
N ASN A 293 -15.53 17.74 -5.72
CA ASN A 293 -15.78 17.84 -4.28
C ASN A 293 -14.55 18.37 -3.53
N MET A 294 -13.34 18.17 -4.06
CA MET A 294 -12.11 18.72 -3.48
C MET A 294 -11.92 20.20 -3.81
N ILE A 295 -12.41 20.66 -4.96
CA ILE A 295 -12.41 22.09 -5.34
C ILE A 295 -13.41 22.88 -4.51
N VAL A 296 -14.60 22.31 -4.25
CA VAL A 296 -15.65 22.93 -3.46
C VAL A 296 -15.91 22.10 -2.20
N PRO A 297 -15.02 22.19 -1.20
CA PRO A 297 -15.06 21.33 -0.03
C PRO A 297 -16.22 21.67 0.92
N ASP A 298 -16.67 22.92 0.92
CA ASP A 298 -17.77 23.40 1.74
C ASP A 298 -18.84 24.04 0.84
N LYS A 299 -19.92 23.31 0.63
CA LYS A 299 -21.03 23.71 -0.25
C LYS A 299 -21.94 24.77 0.40
N SER A 300 -21.75 25.08 1.68
CA SER A 300 -22.49 26.15 2.37
C SER A 300 -21.88 27.53 2.13
N LYS A 301 -20.60 27.60 1.72
CA LYS A 301 -19.91 28.86 1.43
C LYS A 301 -20.36 29.46 0.12
N SER A 302 -20.33 30.79 0.06
CA SER A 302 -20.50 31.57 -1.17
C SER A 302 -19.16 31.83 -1.86
N LEU A 303 -19.18 32.40 -3.07
CA LEU A 303 -17.94 32.73 -3.80
C LEU A 303 -17.11 33.79 -3.05
N ILE A 304 -17.75 34.73 -2.35
CA ILE A 304 -17.06 35.73 -1.49
C ILE A 304 -16.30 35.05 -0.36
N GLN A 305 -16.89 34.01 0.23
CA GLN A 305 -16.27 33.23 1.30
C GLN A 305 -15.25 32.20 0.78
N GLY A 306 -15.00 32.17 -0.54
CA GLY A 306 -14.05 31.28 -1.17
C GLY A 306 -14.55 29.85 -1.34
N ALA A 307 -15.81 29.66 -1.78
CA ALA A 307 -16.36 28.34 -2.08
C ALA A 307 -15.47 27.50 -3.02
N ILE A 308 -14.86 28.12 -4.03
CA ILE A 308 -13.89 27.47 -4.94
C ILE A 308 -12.48 27.63 -4.35
N ALA A 309 -11.99 26.58 -3.68
CA ALA A 309 -10.76 26.63 -2.89
C ALA A 309 -9.50 26.96 -3.71
N SER A 310 -9.46 26.58 -4.99
CA SER A 310 -8.34 26.88 -5.89
C SER A 310 -8.25 28.35 -6.30
N LEU A 311 -9.37 29.07 -6.29
CA LEU A 311 -9.46 30.49 -6.64
C LEU A 311 -9.44 31.41 -5.41
N GLY A 312 -9.71 30.85 -4.22
CA GLY A 312 -9.85 31.60 -2.97
C GLY A 312 -11.11 32.45 -2.96
N GLU A 313 -11.15 33.45 -2.08
CA GLU A 313 -12.26 34.42 -1.99
C GLU A 313 -12.40 35.22 -3.29
N GLN A 314 -13.62 35.36 -3.79
CA GLN A 314 -13.91 36.05 -5.05
C GLN A 314 -15.15 36.95 -4.91
N PRO A 315 -15.13 38.17 -5.46
CA PRO A 315 -14.18 38.63 -6.46
C PRO A 315 -12.98 39.40 -5.86
N ARG A 316 -11.75 39.04 -6.26
CA ARG A 316 -10.52 39.80 -5.96
C ARG A 316 -10.15 40.75 -7.10
N GLY A 317 -9.28 41.73 -6.83
CA GLY A 317 -8.72 42.64 -7.85
C GLY A 317 -7.69 41.99 -8.78
N ASN A 318 -7.85 40.70 -9.07
CA ASN A 318 -6.96 39.91 -9.90
C ASN A 318 -7.70 39.45 -11.18
N TRP A 319 -6.94 38.89 -12.12
CA TRP A 319 -7.46 38.41 -13.42
C TRP A 319 -8.70 37.52 -13.29
N TYR A 320 -8.67 36.54 -12.37
CA TYR A 320 -9.80 35.64 -12.13
C TYR A 320 -11.04 36.35 -11.60
N GLY A 321 -10.89 37.28 -10.65
CA GLY A 321 -12.00 38.03 -10.10
C GLY A 321 -12.68 38.94 -11.13
N SER A 322 -11.92 39.54 -12.05
CA SER A 322 -12.46 40.30 -13.18
C SER A 322 -13.29 39.42 -14.11
N ILE A 323 -12.78 38.24 -14.49
CA ILE A 323 -13.51 37.28 -15.34
C ILE A 323 -14.80 36.83 -14.67
N LEU A 324 -14.75 36.42 -13.41
CA LEU A 324 -15.93 35.96 -12.68
C LEU A 324 -16.98 37.07 -12.55
N LYS A 325 -16.57 38.34 -12.41
CA LYS A 325 -17.52 39.49 -12.41
C LYS A 325 -18.22 39.63 -13.76
N SER A 326 -17.50 39.48 -14.87
CA SER A 326 -18.12 39.50 -16.21
C SER A 326 -19.07 38.32 -16.41
N LEU A 327 -18.72 37.12 -15.95
CA LEU A 327 -19.61 35.94 -16.00
C LEU A 327 -20.87 36.13 -15.13
N SER A 328 -20.73 36.70 -13.95
CA SER A 328 -21.85 37.01 -13.04
C SER A 328 -22.87 37.94 -13.69
N ARG A 329 -22.43 38.96 -14.44
CA ARG A 329 -23.32 39.84 -15.21
C ARG A 329 -24.04 39.12 -16.35
N HIS A 330 -23.38 38.14 -16.98
CA HIS A 330 -23.94 37.43 -18.14
C HIS A 330 -24.93 36.33 -17.74
N PHE A 331 -24.57 35.49 -16.78
CA PHE A 331 -25.37 34.37 -16.29
C PHE A 331 -26.22 34.73 -15.06
N ASN A 332 -26.26 36.01 -14.67
CA ASN A 332 -27.07 36.58 -13.60
C ASN A 332 -26.99 35.83 -12.25
N PHE A 333 -25.78 35.44 -11.83
CA PHE A 333 -25.57 34.82 -10.50
C PHE A 333 -24.88 35.79 -9.53
N ASN A 334 -25.19 35.65 -8.24
CA ASN A 334 -24.62 36.49 -7.18
C ASN A 334 -23.47 35.78 -6.46
N PHE A 335 -22.43 36.55 -6.09
CA PHE A 335 -21.28 36.05 -5.33
C PHE A 335 -21.59 35.72 -3.87
N THR A 336 -22.67 36.29 -3.31
CA THR A 336 -23.10 36.04 -1.91
C THR A 336 -23.92 34.76 -1.75
N THR A 337 -24.45 34.21 -2.84
CA THR A 337 -25.27 32.99 -2.80
C THR A 337 -24.42 31.78 -2.38
N PRO A 338 -24.83 31.01 -1.36
CA PRO A 338 -24.20 29.74 -1.01
C PRO A 338 -24.11 28.79 -2.21
N TRP A 339 -23.02 28.04 -2.32
CA TRP A 339 -22.81 27.12 -3.46
C TRP A 339 -23.97 26.15 -3.66
N ILE A 340 -24.53 25.59 -2.58
CA ILE A 340 -25.68 24.68 -2.61
C ILE A 340 -26.99 25.31 -3.10
N LYS A 341 -27.08 26.64 -3.14
CA LYS A 341 -28.23 27.39 -3.65
C LYS A 341 -28.02 27.96 -5.05
N LEU A 342 -26.80 27.88 -5.61
CA LEU A 342 -26.54 28.29 -7.00
C LEU A 342 -27.19 27.31 -7.98
N ASP A 343 -27.66 27.79 -9.11
CA ASP A 343 -28.20 26.92 -10.16
C ASP A 343 -27.16 25.93 -10.68
N GLN A 344 -27.62 24.75 -11.08
CA GLN A 344 -26.73 23.67 -11.52
C GLN A 344 -25.90 24.06 -12.76
N GLU A 345 -26.49 24.82 -13.68
CA GLU A 345 -25.78 25.36 -14.85
C GLU A 345 -24.65 26.31 -14.45
N VAL A 346 -24.88 27.21 -13.49
CA VAL A 346 -23.86 28.13 -12.97
C VAL A 346 -22.72 27.35 -12.32
N ARG A 347 -23.01 26.31 -11.54
CA ARG A 347 -21.97 25.44 -10.93
C ARG A 347 -21.13 24.75 -12.00
N GLN A 348 -21.77 24.26 -13.07
CA GLN A 348 -21.08 23.63 -14.20
C GLN A 348 -20.18 24.63 -14.92
N ILE A 349 -20.65 25.83 -15.20
CA ILE A 349 -19.87 26.89 -15.85
C ILE A 349 -18.65 27.28 -15.00
N LEU A 350 -18.83 27.44 -13.69
CA LEU A 350 -17.73 27.80 -12.80
C LEU A 350 -16.65 26.71 -12.74
N LEU A 351 -17.05 25.43 -12.75
CA LEU A 351 -16.13 24.29 -12.65
C LEU A 351 -15.51 23.88 -13.98
N TYR A 352 -16.29 23.75 -15.04
CA TYR A 352 -15.87 23.19 -16.34
C TYR A 352 -15.77 24.22 -17.46
N GLY A 353 -16.17 25.46 -17.20
CA GLY A 353 -16.03 26.57 -18.15
C GLY A 353 -17.25 26.77 -19.05
N THR A 354 -17.14 27.74 -19.95
CA THR A 354 -18.19 28.11 -20.92
C THR A 354 -18.09 27.35 -22.25
N GLY A 355 -17.23 26.32 -22.31
CA GLY A 355 -16.99 25.56 -23.54
C GLY A 355 -16.47 26.44 -24.68
N ASN A 356 -17.18 26.44 -25.80
CA ASN A 356 -16.82 27.22 -27.00
C ASN A 356 -17.38 28.65 -27.00
N GLU A 357 -18.22 29.02 -26.04
CA GLU A 357 -18.82 30.35 -25.97
C GLU A 357 -17.78 31.37 -25.48
N LYS A 358 -17.61 32.43 -26.29
CA LYS A 358 -16.69 33.54 -26.01
C LYS A 358 -17.47 34.77 -25.61
N PHE A 359 -17.02 35.44 -24.56
CA PHE A 359 -17.63 36.66 -24.06
C PHE A 359 -16.60 37.79 -24.03
N LYS A 360 -17.08 39.02 -24.21
CA LYS A 360 -16.28 40.21 -23.92
C LYS A 360 -16.23 40.38 -22.40
N MET A 361 -15.06 40.15 -21.81
CA MET A 361 -14.80 40.28 -20.39
C MET A 361 -13.95 41.53 -20.15
N GLU A 362 -14.31 42.30 -19.13
CA GLU A 362 -13.58 43.51 -18.73
C GLU A 362 -12.60 43.15 -17.62
N TYR A 363 -11.34 43.54 -17.76
CA TYR A 363 -10.35 43.38 -16.68
C TYR A 363 -9.73 44.72 -16.30
N HIS A 364 -9.52 44.89 -15.00
CA HIS A 364 -8.88 46.06 -14.41
C HIS A 364 -7.81 45.60 -13.43
N SER A 365 -6.58 46.03 -13.65
CA SER A 365 -5.45 45.88 -12.73
C SER A 365 -4.87 47.25 -12.40
N ALA A 366 -4.00 47.32 -11.39
CA ALA A 366 -3.34 48.58 -11.00
C ALA A 366 -2.49 49.23 -12.11
N ARG A 367 -2.15 48.51 -13.19
CA ARG A 367 -1.31 49.00 -14.31
C ARG A 367 -1.97 48.94 -15.68
N TRP A 368 -3.01 48.13 -15.86
CA TRP A 368 -3.61 47.83 -17.16
C TRP A 368 -5.12 47.63 -17.04
N SER A 369 -5.89 48.23 -17.94
CA SER A 369 -7.32 47.99 -18.13
C SER A 369 -7.62 47.72 -19.60
N GLY A 370 -8.47 46.74 -19.90
CA GLY A 370 -8.82 46.40 -21.28
C GLY A 370 -9.98 45.42 -21.38
N THR A 371 -10.36 45.09 -22.61
CA THR A 371 -11.37 44.07 -22.92
C THR A 371 -10.70 42.82 -23.47
N TYR A 372 -11.04 41.66 -22.89
CA TYR A 372 -10.58 40.35 -23.33
C TYR A 372 -11.77 39.60 -23.93
N SER A 373 -11.66 39.18 -25.20
CA SER A 373 -12.69 38.36 -25.84
C SER A 373 -12.26 36.90 -25.81
N GLY A 374 -12.84 36.13 -24.90
CA GLY A 374 -12.48 34.73 -24.67
C GLY A 374 -13.51 33.98 -23.83
N GLY A 375 -13.35 32.68 -23.70
CA GLY A 375 -14.16 31.83 -22.82
C GLY A 375 -13.53 31.68 -21.44
N TRP A 376 -14.35 31.36 -20.44
CA TRP A 376 -13.84 30.90 -19.15
C TRP A 376 -13.51 29.41 -19.26
N GLU A 377 -12.25 29.03 -19.00
CA GLU A 377 -11.84 27.63 -19.13
C GLU A 377 -12.38 26.72 -18.02
N GLY A 378 -12.89 27.28 -16.91
CA GLY A 378 -13.32 26.50 -15.76
C GLY A 378 -12.21 26.27 -14.72
N ALA A 379 -12.59 26.12 -13.46
CA ALA A 379 -11.63 25.82 -12.39
C ALA A 379 -10.94 24.45 -12.57
N ILE A 380 -11.67 23.41 -13.02
CA ILE A 380 -11.14 22.05 -13.23
C ILE A 380 -10.17 22.01 -14.43
N PRO A 381 -10.55 22.47 -15.64
CA PRO A 381 -9.63 22.45 -16.78
C PRO A 381 -8.41 23.35 -16.56
N ASN A 382 -8.55 24.49 -15.87
CA ASN A 382 -7.41 25.31 -15.47
C ASN A 382 -6.38 24.51 -14.65
N LEU A 383 -6.84 23.81 -13.61
CA LEU A 383 -5.97 23.00 -12.75
C LEU A 383 -5.33 21.83 -13.52
N MET A 384 -6.10 21.10 -14.33
CA MET A 384 -5.58 19.99 -15.14
C MET A 384 -4.54 20.45 -16.16
N ARG A 385 -4.79 21.58 -16.84
CA ARG A 385 -3.84 22.18 -17.79
C ARG A 385 -2.56 22.63 -17.08
N ARG A 386 -2.68 23.29 -15.93
CA ARG A 386 -1.50 23.71 -15.13
C ARG A 386 -0.73 22.50 -14.63
N TYR A 387 -1.39 21.43 -14.21
CA TYR A 387 -0.74 20.21 -13.74
C TYR A 387 0.12 19.57 -14.83
N THR A 388 -0.44 19.45 -16.04
CA THR A 388 0.26 18.86 -17.20
C THR A 388 1.37 19.75 -17.76
N GLN A 389 1.17 21.08 -17.82
CA GLN A 389 2.13 22.01 -18.43
C GLN A 389 3.22 22.52 -17.49
N THR A 390 2.99 22.55 -16.18
CA THR A 390 3.94 23.14 -15.23
C THR A 390 5.16 22.25 -15.04
N LYS A 391 6.36 22.86 -15.05
CA LYS A 391 7.64 22.19 -14.72
C LYS A 391 8.01 22.27 -13.22
N SER A 392 7.35 23.13 -12.46
CA SER A 392 7.58 23.29 -11.02
C SER A 392 6.92 22.16 -10.21
N SER A 393 7.70 21.44 -9.42
CA SER A 393 7.21 20.39 -8.51
C SER A 393 6.26 20.95 -7.46
N GLY A 394 6.57 22.09 -6.84
CA GLY A 394 5.73 22.68 -5.80
C GLY A 394 4.34 23.09 -6.29
N ILE A 395 4.20 23.52 -7.55
CA ILE A 395 2.88 23.78 -8.14
C ILE A 395 2.13 22.46 -8.38
N ARG A 396 2.81 21.42 -8.87
CA ARG A 396 2.18 20.10 -9.04
C ARG A 396 1.67 19.54 -7.72
N GLU A 397 2.52 19.53 -6.69
CA GLU A 397 2.15 19.10 -5.33
C GLU A 397 0.97 19.92 -4.77
N TRP A 398 0.91 21.22 -5.05
CA TRP A 398 -0.23 22.05 -4.66
C TRP A 398 -1.52 21.68 -5.43
N ILE A 399 -1.43 21.37 -6.72
CA ILE A 399 -2.59 20.95 -7.53
C ILE A 399 -3.05 19.54 -7.14
N GLU A 400 -2.13 18.63 -6.85
CA GLU A 400 -2.40 17.25 -6.42
C GLU A 400 -3.29 17.20 -5.17
N GLN A 401 -3.28 18.25 -4.34
CA GLN A 401 -4.21 18.40 -3.22
C GLN A 401 -5.67 18.43 -3.64
N PHE A 402 -5.98 18.83 -4.87
CA PHE A 402 -7.34 18.87 -5.42
C PHE A 402 -7.66 17.66 -6.31
N MET A 403 -6.77 16.68 -6.37
CA MET A 403 -6.88 15.52 -7.24
C MET A 403 -7.19 14.27 -6.44
N SER A 404 -8.06 13.42 -6.99
CA SER A 404 -8.32 12.09 -6.48
C SER A 404 -7.87 11.04 -7.48
N MET A 405 -7.44 9.89 -6.96
CA MET A 405 -7.16 8.72 -7.79
C MET A 405 -8.50 8.13 -8.23
N ARG A 406 -8.76 8.15 -9.53
CA ARG A 406 -9.96 7.53 -10.12
C ARG A 406 -9.60 6.31 -10.96
N PRO A 407 -10.43 5.26 -10.95
CA PRO A 407 -10.27 4.14 -11.88
C PRO A 407 -10.23 4.68 -13.32
N CYS A 408 -9.26 4.19 -14.09
CA CYS A 408 -9.08 4.62 -15.46
C CYS A 408 -10.32 4.24 -16.28
N SER A 409 -11.00 5.21 -16.89
CA SER A 409 -12.17 4.99 -17.75
C SER A 409 -11.90 4.14 -19.00
N GLY A 410 -10.64 3.87 -19.34
CA GLY A 410 -10.28 2.99 -20.46
C GLY A 410 -10.31 1.50 -20.10
N CYS A 411 -9.96 1.15 -18.86
CA CYS A 411 -9.85 -0.24 -18.38
C CYS A 411 -10.63 -0.51 -17.09
N ASN A 412 -11.36 0.47 -16.56
CA ASN A 412 -12.11 0.43 -15.31
C ASN A 412 -11.28 -0.11 -14.13
N GLY A 413 -10.02 0.29 -14.01
CA GLY A 413 -9.14 -0.16 -12.91
C GLY A 413 -8.33 -1.43 -13.20
N THR A 414 -8.70 -2.23 -14.20
CA THR A 414 -8.07 -3.54 -14.47
C THR A 414 -6.64 -3.47 -15.02
N ARG A 415 -6.15 -2.28 -15.39
CA ARG A 415 -4.79 -2.01 -15.91
C ARG A 415 -4.49 -2.60 -17.29
N LEU A 416 -5.35 -3.46 -17.82
CA LEU A 416 -5.11 -4.22 -19.03
C LEU A 416 -5.86 -3.67 -20.25
N ARG A 417 -5.41 -4.09 -21.44
CA ARG A 417 -6.09 -3.79 -22.70
C ARG A 417 -7.41 -4.57 -22.85
N LYS A 418 -8.32 -4.04 -23.66
CA LYS A 418 -9.65 -4.65 -23.89
C LYS A 418 -9.55 -6.00 -24.58
N GLU A 419 -8.56 -6.15 -25.46
CA GLU A 419 -8.22 -7.40 -26.15
C GLU A 419 -7.86 -8.48 -25.12
N THR A 420 -6.92 -8.18 -24.21
CA THR A 420 -6.53 -9.09 -23.13
C THR A 420 -7.69 -9.49 -22.23
N LEU A 421 -8.58 -8.54 -21.89
CA LEU A 421 -9.77 -8.82 -21.07
C LEU A 421 -10.84 -9.65 -21.80
N GLY A 422 -10.73 -9.80 -23.13
CA GLY A 422 -11.58 -10.70 -23.91
C GLY A 422 -11.26 -12.19 -23.67
N VAL A 423 -10.10 -12.51 -23.11
CA VAL A 423 -9.69 -13.88 -22.79
C VAL A 423 -10.27 -14.28 -21.43
N THR A 424 -11.03 -15.37 -21.39
CA THR A 424 -11.73 -15.82 -20.19
C THR A 424 -11.50 -17.30 -19.87
N ILE A 425 -11.56 -17.62 -18.57
CA ILE A 425 -11.67 -18.98 -18.04
C ILE A 425 -12.99 -19.02 -17.28
N GLN A 426 -13.89 -19.95 -17.63
CA GLN A 426 -15.27 -20.01 -17.10
C GLN A 426 -15.98 -18.63 -17.07
N ASN A 427 -15.92 -17.88 -18.18
CA ASN A 427 -16.49 -16.53 -18.33
C ASN A 427 -15.91 -15.43 -17.42
N LYS A 428 -14.79 -15.69 -16.73
CA LYS A 428 -14.07 -14.68 -15.93
C LYS A 428 -12.75 -14.32 -16.62
N ASN A 429 -12.51 -13.03 -16.85
CA ASN A 429 -11.22 -12.53 -17.34
C ASN A 429 -10.23 -12.33 -16.19
N ILE A 430 -8.95 -12.18 -16.51
CA ILE A 430 -7.88 -12.04 -15.51
C ILE A 430 -8.08 -10.84 -14.57
N GLY A 431 -8.66 -9.74 -15.04
CA GLY A 431 -8.95 -8.57 -14.23
C GLY A 431 -10.05 -8.85 -13.21
N ALA A 432 -11.12 -9.52 -13.63
CA ALA A 432 -12.23 -9.93 -12.76
C ALA A 432 -11.78 -10.94 -11.70
N VAL A 433 -10.90 -11.88 -12.06
CA VAL A 433 -10.32 -12.84 -11.11
C VAL A 433 -9.37 -12.12 -10.13
N SER A 434 -8.60 -11.13 -10.60
CA SER A 434 -7.69 -10.38 -9.72
C SER A 434 -8.41 -9.47 -8.71
N ALA A 435 -9.64 -9.06 -9.01
CA ALA A 435 -10.47 -8.20 -8.15
C ALA A 435 -11.26 -8.97 -7.07
N MET A 436 -11.27 -10.31 -7.12
CA MET A 436 -11.90 -11.14 -6.09
C MET A 436 -11.05 -11.15 -4.81
N SER A 437 -11.68 -11.36 -3.65
CA SER A 437 -10.96 -11.63 -2.41
C SER A 437 -10.14 -12.92 -2.53
N ILE A 438 -9.05 -13.05 -1.78
CA ILE A 438 -8.23 -14.28 -1.76
C ILE A 438 -9.06 -15.49 -1.32
N GLN A 439 -10.03 -15.30 -0.43
CA GLN A 439 -10.95 -16.36 -0.03
C GLN A 439 -11.84 -16.83 -1.19
N ASP A 440 -12.42 -15.89 -1.94
CA ASP A 440 -13.25 -16.22 -3.11
C ASP A 440 -12.42 -16.83 -4.23
N LEU A 441 -11.18 -16.35 -4.42
CA LEU A 441 -10.23 -16.91 -5.37
C LEU A 441 -9.88 -18.35 -5.05
N ARG A 442 -9.63 -18.65 -3.77
CA ARG A 442 -9.38 -20.02 -3.33
C ARG A 442 -10.57 -20.92 -3.63
N THR A 443 -11.79 -20.44 -3.38
CA THR A 443 -13.02 -21.17 -3.71
C THR A 443 -13.14 -21.39 -5.22
N PHE A 444 -12.96 -20.34 -6.02
CA PHE A 444 -13.01 -20.36 -7.48
C PHE A 444 -12.04 -21.40 -8.08
N PHE A 445 -10.78 -21.44 -7.65
CA PHE A 445 -9.80 -22.40 -8.16
C PHE A 445 -10.00 -23.83 -7.64
N ASN A 446 -10.70 -24.01 -6.52
CA ASN A 446 -11.04 -25.35 -6.00
C ASN A 446 -12.23 -25.95 -6.74
N THR A 447 -13.20 -25.13 -7.17
CA THR A 447 -14.39 -25.56 -7.91
C THR A 447 -14.22 -25.46 -9.44
N LEU A 448 -13.00 -25.16 -9.92
CA LEU A 448 -12.73 -24.94 -11.33
C LEU A 448 -12.86 -26.25 -12.10
N GLU A 449 -13.83 -26.30 -13.01
CA GLU A 449 -14.04 -27.42 -13.93
C GLU A 449 -13.24 -27.20 -15.20
N LEU A 450 -12.39 -28.18 -15.53
CA LEU A 450 -11.51 -28.17 -16.69
C LEU A 450 -11.73 -29.44 -17.51
N THR A 451 -11.55 -29.33 -18.82
CA THR A 451 -11.43 -30.52 -19.67
C THR A 451 -10.15 -31.30 -19.34
N LYS A 452 -10.08 -32.58 -19.71
CA LYS A 452 -8.89 -33.42 -19.48
C LYS A 452 -7.60 -32.77 -20.02
N MET A 453 -7.66 -32.23 -21.24
CA MET A 453 -6.52 -31.54 -21.86
C MET A 453 -6.14 -30.24 -21.14
N GLU A 454 -7.11 -29.43 -20.73
CA GLU A 454 -6.84 -28.20 -19.97
C GLU A 454 -6.23 -28.53 -18.60
N HIS A 455 -6.69 -29.61 -17.96
CA HIS A 455 -6.15 -30.07 -16.68
C HIS A 455 -4.69 -30.53 -16.83
N ASP A 456 -4.37 -31.37 -17.82
CA ASP A 456 -3.00 -31.87 -18.04
C ASP A 456 -1.99 -30.72 -18.29
N ILE A 457 -2.42 -29.63 -18.94
CA ILE A 457 -1.57 -28.45 -19.20
C ILE A 457 -1.45 -27.56 -17.96
N ALA A 458 -2.55 -27.37 -17.23
CA ALA A 458 -2.64 -26.38 -16.16
C ALA A 458 -2.34 -26.93 -14.76
N ASP A 459 -2.23 -28.25 -14.57
CA ASP A 459 -2.16 -28.87 -13.23
C ASP A 459 -1.03 -28.30 -12.36
N GLN A 460 0.19 -28.20 -12.90
CA GLN A 460 1.32 -27.62 -12.16
C GLN A 460 1.09 -26.14 -11.82
N ILE A 461 0.53 -25.37 -12.75
CA ILE A 461 0.25 -23.93 -12.55
C ILE A 461 -0.83 -23.76 -11.47
N LEU A 462 -1.89 -24.58 -11.51
CA LEU A 462 -2.99 -24.55 -10.55
C LEU A 462 -2.53 -25.01 -9.16
N LYS A 463 -1.62 -25.97 -9.08
CA LYS A 463 -1.00 -26.39 -7.83
C LYS A 463 -0.28 -25.22 -7.16
N GLU A 464 0.56 -24.50 -7.91
CA GLU A 464 1.26 -23.30 -7.40
C GLU A 464 0.30 -22.19 -6.98
N ILE A 465 -0.73 -21.89 -7.78
CA ILE A 465 -1.75 -20.89 -7.45
C ILE A 465 -2.47 -21.26 -6.15
N ARG A 466 -3.00 -22.49 -6.05
CA ARG A 466 -3.74 -22.96 -4.86
C ARG A 466 -2.87 -22.93 -3.62
N GLN A 467 -1.60 -23.33 -3.74
CA GLN A 467 -0.66 -23.35 -2.63
C GLN A 467 -0.35 -21.92 -2.13
N ARG A 468 -0.04 -20.98 -3.04
CA ARG A 468 0.20 -19.57 -2.68
C ARG A 468 -1.01 -18.88 -2.08
N LEU A 469 -2.21 -19.13 -2.63
CA LEU A 469 -3.47 -18.64 -2.04
C LEU A 469 -3.67 -19.22 -0.62
N SER A 470 -3.38 -20.50 -0.42
CA SER A 470 -3.47 -21.12 0.91
C SER A 470 -2.51 -20.47 1.90
N PHE A 471 -1.29 -20.12 1.50
CA PHE A 471 -0.35 -19.42 2.37
C PHE A 471 -0.85 -18.04 2.78
N LEU A 472 -1.41 -17.27 1.84
CA LEU A 472 -2.01 -15.96 2.15
C LEU A 472 -3.19 -16.08 3.13
N VAL A 473 -4.02 -17.12 2.98
CA VAL A 473 -5.10 -17.40 3.93
C VAL A 473 -4.55 -17.78 5.31
N ASN A 474 -3.51 -18.61 5.37
CA ASN A 474 -2.91 -19.05 6.63
C ASN A 474 -2.30 -17.89 7.44
N VAL A 475 -1.74 -16.89 6.77
CA VAL A 475 -1.25 -15.67 7.41
C VAL A 475 -2.35 -14.63 7.64
N GLY A 476 -3.64 -14.96 7.45
CA GLY A 476 -4.77 -14.08 7.79
C GLY A 476 -5.01 -12.94 6.80
N LEU A 477 -4.63 -13.09 5.53
CA LEU A 477 -4.82 -12.08 4.48
C LEU A 477 -5.95 -12.44 3.50
N SER A 478 -6.88 -13.31 3.90
CA SER A 478 -7.97 -13.81 3.07
C SER A 478 -8.88 -12.73 2.49
N TYR A 479 -8.97 -11.57 3.16
CA TYR A 479 -9.82 -10.44 2.78
C TYR A 479 -9.22 -9.54 1.69
N LEU A 480 -7.93 -9.68 1.37
CA LEU A 480 -7.29 -8.85 0.34
C LEU A 480 -7.67 -9.32 -1.06
N THR A 481 -7.69 -8.39 -2.01
CA THR A 481 -7.75 -8.68 -3.44
C THR A 481 -6.35 -8.65 -4.06
N LEU A 482 -6.14 -9.37 -5.17
CA LEU A 482 -4.84 -9.41 -5.85
C LEU A 482 -4.52 -8.13 -6.62
N ASP A 483 -5.53 -7.37 -7.00
CA ASP A 483 -5.40 -6.08 -7.69
C ASP A 483 -5.19 -4.88 -6.73
N ARG A 484 -5.33 -5.08 -5.41
CA ARG A 484 -5.04 -4.07 -4.39
C ARG A 484 -3.61 -3.57 -4.56
N SER A 485 -3.46 -2.25 -4.58
CA SER A 485 -2.16 -1.59 -4.69
C SER A 485 -1.27 -1.96 -3.50
N ALA A 486 -0.01 -2.32 -3.76
CA ALA A 486 0.95 -2.64 -2.70
C ALA A 486 1.26 -1.40 -1.83
N VAL A 487 1.00 -0.20 -2.34
CA VAL A 487 1.23 1.07 -1.63
C VAL A 487 0.20 1.31 -0.52
N THR A 488 -0.99 0.71 -0.61
CA THR A 488 -2.06 0.89 0.39
C THR A 488 -2.04 -0.18 1.48
N LEU A 489 -1.06 -1.07 1.47
CA LEU A 489 -0.90 -2.10 2.50
C LEU A 489 -0.34 -1.50 3.79
N SER A 490 -0.82 -1.98 4.94
CA SER A 490 -0.18 -1.70 6.23
C SER A 490 1.18 -2.39 6.34
N GLY A 491 2.00 -1.97 7.31
CA GLY A 491 3.29 -2.63 7.58
C GLY A 491 3.13 -4.12 7.86
N GLY A 492 2.17 -4.49 8.72
CA GLY A 492 1.86 -5.89 9.03
C GLY A 492 1.29 -6.67 7.83
N GLU A 493 0.43 -6.07 7.00
CA GLU A 493 -0.06 -6.71 5.77
C GLU A 493 1.09 -7.01 4.81
N ALA A 494 1.97 -6.04 4.56
CA ALA A 494 3.13 -6.21 3.68
C ALA A 494 4.11 -7.27 4.21
N GLN A 495 4.34 -7.28 5.52
CA GLN A 495 5.19 -8.27 6.18
C GLN A 495 4.63 -9.69 6.03
N ARG A 496 3.33 -9.87 6.26
CA ARG A 496 2.65 -11.17 6.13
C ARG A 496 2.60 -11.67 4.68
N ILE A 497 2.46 -10.77 3.70
CA ILE A 497 2.61 -11.10 2.28
C ILE A 497 4.01 -11.63 2.00
N ARG A 498 5.04 -10.94 2.52
CA ARG A 498 6.43 -11.37 2.35
C ARG A 498 6.67 -12.73 2.99
N LEU A 499 6.14 -12.96 4.20
CA LEU A 499 6.20 -14.26 4.87
C LEU A 499 5.54 -15.37 4.04
N ALA A 500 4.31 -15.15 3.55
CA ALA A 500 3.62 -16.10 2.68
C ALA A 500 4.43 -16.42 1.40
N THR A 501 5.07 -15.41 0.81
CA THR A 501 5.93 -15.56 -0.37
C THR A 501 7.18 -16.40 -0.06
N GLN A 502 7.80 -16.20 1.12
CA GLN A 502 8.96 -16.99 1.56
C GLN A 502 8.62 -18.44 1.88
N ILE A 503 7.41 -18.72 2.38
CA ILE A 503 6.96 -20.10 2.58
C ILE A 503 6.74 -20.78 1.22
N GLY A 504 6.24 -20.01 0.24
CA GLY A 504 6.07 -20.46 -1.14
C GLY A 504 7.35 -20.86 -1.86
N SER A 505 8.51 -20.30 -1.48
CA SER A 505 9.78 -20.65 -2.12
C SER A 505 10.36 -21.99 -1.65
N GLN A 506 9.84 -22.59 -0.57
CA GLN A 506 10.24 -23.90 -0.03
C GLN A 506 11.76 -24.06 0.14
N LEU A 507 12.46 -22.97 0.46
CA LEU A 507 13.90 -23.01 0.71
C LEU A 507 14.21 -23.82 1.97
N MET A 508 15.35 -24.52 1.98
CA MET A 508 15.89 -25.26 3.12
C MET A 508 17.26 -24.73 3.51
N GLY A 509 17.62 -24.85 4.78
CA GLY A 509 18.92 -24.42 5.31
C GLY A 509 19.08 -22.91 5.44
N VAL A 510 17.98 -22.15 5.35
CA VAL A 510 17.96 -20.68 5.45
C VAL A 510 17.77 -20.24 6.91
N LEU A 511 18.37 -19.10 7.27
CA LEU A 511 18.10 -18.39 8.51
C LEU A 511 17.09 -17.26 8.26
N TYR A 512 15.85 -17.45 8.69
CA TYR A 512 14.80 -16.42 8.60
C TYR A 512 14.83 -15.55 9.84
N ILE A 513 14.91 -14.23 9.66
CA ILE A 513 14.95 -13.26 10.75
C ILE A 513 13.73 -12.33 10.63
N LEU A 514 12.81 -12.41 11.59
CA LEU A 514 11.51 -11.74 11.57
C LEU A 514 11.42 -10.65 12.63
N ASP A 515 10.87 -9.51 12.25
CA ASP A 515 10.69 -8.34 13.13
C ASP A 515 9.22 -8.22 13.56
N GLU A 516 8.86 -8.75 14.73
CA GLU A 516 7.53 -8.64 15.32
C GLU A 516 6.37 -9.01 14.36
N PRO A 517 6.32 -10.27 13.86
CA PRO A 517 5.33 -10.69 12.88
C PRO A 517 3.88 -10.69 13.40
N SER A 518 3.66 -10.57 14.72
CA SER A 518 2.31 -10.46 15.30
C SER A 518 1.68 -9.07 15.16
N ILE A 519 2.39 -8.08 14.59
CA ILE A 519 1.91 -6.69 14.51
C ILE A 519 0.66 -6.54 13.62
N GLY A 520 -0.29 -5.75 14.10
CA GLY A 520 -1.59 -5.53 13.46
C GLY A 520 -2.38 -6.83 13.23
N LEU A 521 -2.09 -7.87 14.01
CA LEU A 521 -2.77 -9.16 13.99
C LEU A 521 -3.64 -9.29 15.24
N HIS A 522 -4.88 -9.72 15.05
CA HIS A 522 -5.77 -9.99 16.17
C HIS A 522 -5.32 -11.28 16.90
N PRO A 523 -5.43 -11.37 18.24
CA PRO A 523 -5.03 -12.56 19.01
C PRO A 523 -5.57 -13.89 18.46
N ARG A 524 -6.79 -13.88 17.91
CA ARG A 524 -7.39 -15.01 17.19
C ARG A 524 -6.48 -15.63 16.12
N ASP A 525 -5.82 -14.79 15.33
CA ASP A 525 -5.07 -15.20 14.15
C ASP A 525 -3.60 -15.50 14.49
N ASN A 526 -3.15 -15.17 15.71
CA ASN A 526 -1.78 -15.38 16.18
C ASN A 526 -1.36 -16.87 16.14
N ASN A 527 -2.25 -17.76 16.57
CA ASN A 527 -2.00 -19.21 16.50
C ASN A 527 -1.78 -19.71 15.06
N ARG A 528 -2.45 -19.11 14.06
CA ARG A 528 -2.25 -19.47 12.65
C ARG A 528 -0.87 -19.04 12.16
N LEU A 529 -0.44 -17.85 12.55
CA LEU A 529 0.91 -17.36 12.30
C LEU A 529 1.96 -18.29 12.93
N LEU A 530 1.81 -18.64 14.21
CA LEU A 530 2.74 -19.53 14.91
C LEU A 530 2.86 -20.91 14.25
N ASN A 531 1.74 -21.51 13.84
CA ASN A 531 1.75 -22.79 13.12
C ASN A 531 2.48 -22.66 11.77
N THR A 532 2.33 -21.51 11.12
CA THR A 532 3.02 -21.22 9.86
C THR A 532 4.53 -21.08 10.06
N LEU A 533 4.97 -20.39 11.13
CA LEU A 533 6.39 -20.31 11.50
C LEU A 533 6.97 -21.70 11.85
N LYS A 534 6.24 -22.51 12.62
CA LYS A 534 6.65 -23.88 12.93
C LYS A 534 6.80 -24.71 11.66
N SER A 535 5.87 -24.59 10.72
CA SER A 535 5.97 -25.27 9.41
C SER A 535 7.21 -24.83 8.63
N LEU A 536 7.53 -23.53 8.62
CA LEU A 536 8.73 -23.01 7.95
C LEU A 536 10.02 -23.55 8.60
N ARG A 537 10.04 -23.70 9.92
CA ARG A 537 11.13 -24.33 10.68
C ARG A 537 11.26 -25.80 10.33
N ASP A 538 10.15 -26.54 10.35
CA ASP A 538 10.10 -28.00 10.18
C ASP A 538 10.50 -28.46 8.76
N ILE A 539 10.45 -27.55 7.77
CA ILE A 539 11.04 -27.75 6.43
C ILE A 539 12.58 -27.88 6.48
N GLY A 540 13.23 -27.51 7.58
CA GLY A 540 14.69 -27.55 7.75
C GLY A 540 15.33 -26.16 7.74
N ASN A 541 14.64 -25.17 8.30
CA ASN A 541 15.13 -23.80 8.43
C ASN A 541 15.28 -23.40 9.89
N SER A 542 16.16 -22.43 10.13
CA SER A 542 16.29 -21.78 11.44
C SER A 542 15.49 -20.48 11.43
N ILE A 543 14.71 -20.23 12.48
CA ILE A 543 13.88 -19.02 12.57
C ILE A 543 14.28 -18.24 13.80
N LEU A 544 14.62 -16.97 13.60
CA LEU A 544 14.92 -15.99 14.65
C LEU A 544 13.86 -14.90 14.61
N VAL A 545 13.08 -14.77 15.68
CA VAL A 545 11.98 -13.81 15.76
C VAL A 545 12.28 -12.80 16.86
N VAL A 546 12.23 -11.51 16.55
CA VAL A 546 12.19 -10.46 17.58
C VAL A 546 10.73 -10.27 17.97
N GLU A 547 10.37 -10.55 19.22
CA GLU A 547 8.97 -10.50 19.67
C GLU A 547 8.78 -10.11 21.14
N HIS A 548 7.57 -9.61 21.39
CA HIS A 548 7.06 -9.21 22.70
C HIS A 548 5.75 -9.91 23.04
N ASP A 549 5.10 -10.55 22.08
CA ASP A 549 3.88 -11.31 22.31
C ASP A 549 4.11 -12.51 23.24
N LYS A 550 3.21 -12.67 24.22
CA LYS A 550 3.32 -13.70 25.25
C LYS A 550 3.20 -15.10 24.65
N GLU A 551 2.21 -15.32 23.78
CA GLU A 551 1.96 -16.65 23.18
C GLU A 551 3.13 -17.08 22.32
N THR A 552 3.73 -16.14 21.58
CA THR A 552 4.91 -16.39 20.74
C THR A 552 6.13 -16.76 21.55
N ILE A 553 6.41 -16.04 22.65
CA ILE A 553 7.53 -16.36 23.55
C ILE A 553 7.34 -17.74 24.19
N GLU A 554 6.12 -18.07 24.64
CA GLU A 554 5.81 -19.37 25.26
C GLU A 554 5.85 -20.53 24.26
N ALA A 555 5.52 -20.29 22.99
CA ALA A 555 5.52 -21.29 21.92
C ALA A 555 6.89 -21.54 21.26
N ALA A 556 7.90 -20.74 21.59
CA ALA A 556 9.25 -20.83 21.05
C ALA A 556 9.98 -22.09 21.54
N ASP A 557 10.97 -22.56 20.77
CA ASP A 557 11.85 -23.64 21.21
C ASP A 557 12.96 -23.12 22.15
N TYR A 558 13.39 -21.86 21.93
CA TYR A 558 14.45 -21.20 22.68
C TYR A 558 14.19 -19.70 22.78
N VAL A 559 14.52 -19.09 23.91
CA VAL A 559 14.32 -17.65 24.16
C VAL A 559 15.64 -17.01 24.57
N ILE A 560 15.92 -15.84 24.02
CA ILE A 560 17.03 -14.97 24.39
C ILE A 560 16.43 -13.65 24.87
N ASP A 561 16.58 -13.34 26.15
CA ASP A 561 16.19 -12.05 26.73
C ASP A 561 17.40 -11.12 26.77
N LEU A 562 17.25 -9.93 26.18
CA LEU A 562 18.31 -8.92 26.06
C LEU A 562 18.01 -7.71 26.95
N GLY A 563 19.03 -7.37 27.73
CA GLY A 563 19.21 -6.13 28.48
C GLY A 563 18.34 -6.03 29.73
N PRO A 564 18.91 -5.75 30.91
CA PRO A 564 18.09 -5.37 32.08
C PRO A 564 17.44 -3.98 31.88
N GLY A 565 17.92 -3.20 30.91
CA GLY A 565 17.46 -1.86 30.55
C GLY A 565 17.61 -1.58 29.04
N ALA A 566 17.49 -0.30 28.67
CA ALA A 566 17.64 0.19 27.30
C ALA A 566 18.89 1.05 27.11
N GLY A 567 19.37 1.18 25.86
CA GLY A 567 20.55 1.98 25.51
C GLY A 567 21.80 1.47 26.23
N LYS A 568 22.55 2.38 26.88
CA LYS A 568 23.77 2.04 27.64
C LYS A 568 23.56 1.04 28.80
N TYR A 569 22.31 0.91 29.27
CA TYR A 569 21.93 -0.04 30.32
C TYR A 569 21.41 -1.38 29.78
N GLY A 570 21.29 -1.51 28.45
CA GLY A 570 20.95 -2.75 27.76
C GLY A 570 22.19 -3.49 27.26
N GLY A 571 22.04 -4.25 26.18
CA GLY A 571 23.17 -4.84 25.44
C GLY A 571 23.80 -6.07 26.08
N GLU A 572 23.18 -6.64 27.11
CA GLU A 572 23.64 -7.83 27.82
C GLU A 572 22.59 -8.95 27.70
N VAL A 573 23.00 -10.21 27.72
CA VAL A 573 22.06 -11.34 27.73
C VAL A 573 21.62 -11.62 29.17
N THR A 574 20.34 -11.37 29.48
CA THR A 574 19.80 -11.58 30.84
C THR A 574 19.33 -13.02 31.07
N PHE A 575 18.93 -13.69 29.99
CA PHE A 575 18.53 -15.09 29.96
C PHE A 575 18.69 -15.67 28.56
N ALA A 576 19.14 -16.92 28.46
CA ALA A 576 19.13 -17.70 27.22
C ALA A 576 18.79 -19.15 27.56
N GLY A 577 17.70 -19.69 27.01
CA GLY A 577 17.25 -21.03 27.34
C GLY A 577 15.82 -21.35 26.88
N PRO A 578 15.31 -22.54 27.22
CA PRO A 578 13.91 -22.90 26.95
C PRO A 578 12.90 -21.99 27.68
N PRO A 579 11.74 -21.66 27.09
CA PRO A 579 10.74 -20.77 27.70
C PRO A 579 10.29 -21.19 29.11
N ALA A 580 10.19 -22.50 29.38
CA ALA A 580 9.79 -23.01 30.70
C ALA A 580 10.73 -22.56 31.83
N GLN A 581 12.02 -22.32 31.53
CA GLN A 581 13.00 -21.85 32.52
C GLN A 581 12.94 -20.32 32.72
N LEU A 582 12.40 -19.57 31.75
CA LEU A 582 12.27 -18.11 31.81
C LEU A 582 11.42 -17.66 33.00
N HIS A 583 10.36 -18.41 33.34
CA HIS A 583 9.51 -18.13 34.50
C HIS A 583 10.26 -18.11 35.85
N LYS A 584 11.36 -18.88 35.93
CA LYS A 584 12.18 -19.01 37.14
C LYS A 584 13.28 -17.95 37.21
N SER A 585 13.58 -17.28 36.08
CA SER A 585 14.61 -16.25 36.02
C SER A 585 14.27 -15.04 36.91
N LYS A 586 15.25 -14.60 37.72
CA LYS A 586 15.13 -13.39 38.56
C LYS A 586 15.71 -12.16 37.87
N SER A 587 16.66 -12.35 36.96
CA SER A 587 17.32 -11.30 36.17
C SER A 587 16.43 -10.80 35.05
N SER A 588 15.69 -11.70 34.39
CA SER A 588 14.82 -11.35 33.26
C SER A 588 13.61 -10.52 33.70
N LEU A 589 13.44 -9.35 33.06
CA LEU A 589 12.23 -8.55 33.25
C LEU A 589 11.04 -9.20 32.54
N THR A 590 11.25 -9.73 31.34
CA THR A 590 10.23 -10.47 30.58
C THR A 590 9.73 -11.69 31.36
N GLY A 591 10.62 -12.45 32.00
CA GLY A 591 10.26 -13.57 32.86
C GLY A 591 9.38 -13.17 34.06
N LYS A 592 9.54 -11.95 34.61
CA LYS A 592 8.66 -11.43 35.67
C LYS A 592 7.25 -11.14 35.16
N TYR A 593 7.10 -10.65 33.94
CA TYR A 593 5.79 -10.43 33.32
C TYR A 593 5.10 -11.74 32.94
N ILE A 594 5.83 -12.65 32.30
CA ILE A 594 5.29 -13.94 31.85
C ILE A 594 4.88 -14.81 33.04
N SER A 595 5.65 -14.80 34.13
CA SER A 595 5.31 -15.49 35.39
C SER A 595 4.19 -14.82 36.22
N GLY A 596 3.75 -13.60 35.86
CA GLY A 596 2.75 -12.85 36.62
C GLY A 596 3.28 -12.14 37.88
N LYS A 597 4.58 -12.19 38.16
CA LYS A 597 5.19 -11.42 39.28
C LYS A 597 5.10 -9.92 39.06
N LYS A 598 5.07 -9.49 37.80
CA LYS A 598 4.70 -8.15 37.36
C LYS A 598 3.54 -8.27 36.37
N GLU A 599 2.62 -7.31 36.41
CA GLU A 599 1.53 -7.23 35.44
C GLU A 599 1.12 -5.77 35.20
N ILE A 600 0.39 -5.54 34.11
CA ILE A 600 -0.32 -4.28 33.88
C ILE A 600 -1.70 -4.42 34.55
N GLU A 601 -1.90 -3.67 35.62
CA GLU A 601 -3.12 -3.75 36.42
C GLU A 601 -4.35 -3.25 35.66
N ILE A 602 -5.47 -3.96 35.84
CA ILE A 602 -6.78 -3.50 35.38
C ILE A 602 -7.25 -2.35 36.29
N PRO A 603 -7.70 -1.21 35.74
CA PRO A 603 -8.23 -0.09 36.53
C PRO A 603 -9.38 -0.53 37.44
N LYS A 604 -9.30 -0.22 38.74
CA LYS A 604 -10.37 -0.55 39.71
C LYS A 604 -11.68 0.21 39.44
N ILE A 605 -11.58 1.42 38.89
CA ILE A 605 -12.70 2.29 38.57
C ILE A 605 -12.48 2.83 37.16
N ARG A 606 -13.44 2.58 36.25
CA ARG A 606 -13.44 3.14 34.89
C ARG A 606 -14.17 4.48 34.86
N ARG A 607 -13.78 5.36 33.94
CA ARG A 607 -14.38 6.69 33.78
C ARG A 607 -15.72 6.59 33.08
N ASN A 608 -16.80 6.36 33.83
CA ASN A 608 -18.15 6.22 33.28
C ASN A 608 -19.12 7.35 33.70
N ARG A 609 -18.62 8.59 33.82
CA ARG A 609 -19.48 9.77 34.05
C ARG A 609 -20.18 10.19 32.76
N ASN A 610 -21.35 10.84 32.87
CA ASN A 610 -22.02 11.48 31.73
C ASN A 610 -21.04 12.41 31.00
N SER A 611 -20.70 12.05 29.77
CA SER A 611 -19.74 12.75 28.92
C SER A 611 -20.43 13.23 27.65
N ASN A 612 -19.96 14.34 27.11
CA ASN A 612 -20.36 14.76 25.77
C ASN A 612 -20.02 13.66 24.75
N LEU A 613 -20.85 13.49 23.74
CA LEU A 613 -20.67 12.51 22.68
C LEU A 613 -20.21 13.20 21.40
N LEU A 614 -19.33 12.53 20.66
CA LEU A 614 -19.02 12.83 19.27
C LEU A 614 -19.61 11.70 18.43
N SER A 615 -20.60 12.00 17.59
CA SER A 615 -21.36 10.99 16.83
C SER A 615 -21.01 11.08 15.35
N LEU A 616 -20.57 9.97 14.76
CA LEU A 616 -20.33 9.83 13.34
C LEU A 616 -21.45 8.97 12.75
N LYS A 617 -22.15 9.48 11.73
CA LYS A 617 -23.31 8.83 11.12
C LYS A 617 -23.06 8.42 9.68
N GLY A 618 -23.55 7.25 9.29
CA GLY A 618 -23.53 6.74 7.91
C GLY A 618 -22.15 6.52 7.30
N ALA A 619 -21.13 6.18 8.10
CA ALA A 619 -19.78 5.94 7.58
C ALA A 619 -19.77 4.74 6.63
N SER A 620 -19.47 4.97 5.35
CA SER A 620 -19.63 4.01 4.24
C SER A 620 -18.38 3.88 3.36
N GLY A 621 -17.22 4.28 3.89
CA GLY A 621 -15.93 4.18 3.21
C GLY A 621 -15.40 2.75 3.13
N ASN A 622 -14.86 2.36 1.97
CA ASN A 622 -14.31 1.02 1.70
C ASN A 622 -15.31 -0.10 2.00
N ASN A 623 -15.06 -0.91 3.04
CA ASN A 623 -15.94 -2.00 3.46
C ASN A 623 -16.92 -1.63 4.59
N LEU A 624 -16.93 -0.38 5.06
CA LEU A 624 -17.87 0.05 6.11
C LEU A 624 -19.32 0.05 5.59
N GLN A 625 -20.24 -0.53 6.36
CA GLN A 625 -21.64 -0.71 5.98
C GLN A 625 -22.55 0.38 6.60
N SER A 626 -22.37 1.64 6.20
CA SER A 626 -23.12 2.81 6.70
C SER A 626 -23.20 2.85 8.23
N VAL A 627 -22.03 2.78 8.87
CA VAL A 627 -21.89 2.64 10.32
C VAL A 627 -22.22 3.95 11.04
N ASP A 628 -23.07 3.83 12.05
CA ASP A 628 -23.33 4.85 13.05
C ASP A 628 -22.56 4.54 14.34
N ILE A 629 -21.79 5.50 14.85
CA ILE A 629 -20.98 5.28 16.05
C ILE A 629 -20.85 6.54 16.91
N ASP A 630 -20.91 6.34 18.24
CA ASP A 630 -20.73 7.38 19.24
C ASP A 630 -19.41 7.21 19.99
N PHE A 631 -18.63 8.28 20.07
CA PHE A 631 -17.37 8.36 20.80
C PHE A 631 -17.56 9.19 22.09
N PRO A 632 -17.52 8.58 23.28
CA PRO A 632 -17.68 9.31 24.54
C PRO A 632 -16.43 10.12 24.90
N LEU A 633 -16.54 11.45 24.88
CA LEU A 633 -15.41 12.36 25.08
C LEU A 633 -14.89 12.36 26.53
N GLY A 634 -13.61 12.68 26.71
CA GLY A 634 -12.93 12.72 28.00
C GLY A 634 -12.60 11.33 28.56
N ARG A 635 -12.55 10.31 27.70
CA ARG A 635 -12.30 8.90 28.06
C ARG A 635 -11.12 8.32 27.28
N PHE A 636 -10.62 7.18 27.75
CA PHE A 636 -9.74 6.31 26.99
C PHE A 636 -10.57 5.34 26.14
N ILE A 637 -10.62 5.55 24.82
CA ILE A 637 -11.41 4.76 23.88
C ILE A 637 -10.48 3.85 23.07
N ALA A 638 -10.73 2.55 23.08
CA ALA A 638 -10.04 1.58 22.22
C ALA A 638 -10.96 1.13 21.08
N VAL A 639 -10.48 1.24 19.84
CA VAL A 639 -11.13 0.69 18.65
C VAL A 639 -10.47 -0.64 18.32
N THR A 640 -11.24 -1.72 18.45
CA THR A 640 -10.78 -3.12 18.34
C THR A 640 -11.47 -3.84 17.19
N GLY A 641 -11.08 -5.10 16.97
CA GLY A 641 -11.63 -5.94 15.90
C GLY A 641 -10.57 -6.62 15.07
N VAL A 642 -10.95 -7.60 14.24
CA VAL A 642 -10.01 -8.38 13.42
C VAL A 642 -9.33 -7.54 12.33
N SER A 643 -8.21 -8.01 11.79
CA SER A 643 -7.51 -7.33 10.68
C SER A 643 -8.44 -7.28 9.45
N GLY A 644 -8.55 -6.11 8.82
CA GLY A 644 -9.47 -5.88 7.71
C GLY A 644 -10.92 -5.55 8.09
N SER A 645 -11.27 -5.44 9.37
CA SER A 645 -12.66 -5.14 9.80
C SER A 645 -13.12 -3.70 9.55
N GLY A 646 -12.24 -2.81 9.09
CA GLY A 646 -12.55 -1.40 8.80
C GLY A 646 -12.07 -0.39 9.85
N LYS A 647 -11.29 -0.80 10.87
CA LYS A 647 -10.79 0.09 11.95
C LYS A 647 -10.10 1.36 11.43
N SER A 648 -9.10 1.19 10.56
CA SER A 648 -8.35 2.31 9.99
C SER A 648 -9.24 3.17 9.07
N SER A 649 -10.17 2.56 8.33
CA SER A 649 -11.11 3.31 7.51
C SER A 649 -12.06 4.16 8.35
N LEU A 650 -12.56 3.64 9.48
CA LEU A 650 -13.41 4.39 10.39
C LEU A 650 -12.65 5.56 11.05
N VAL A 651 -11.48 5.29 11.63
CA VAL A 651 -10.77 6.26 12.48
C VAL A 651 -9.83 7.16 11.67
N ASN A 652 -8.92 6.59 10.87
CA ASN A 652 -7.85 7.32 10.20
C ASN A 652 -8.28 7.92 8.86
N GLU A 653 -9.18 7.27 8.12
CA GLU A 653 -9.59 7.70 6.78
C GLU A 653 -10.95 8.44 6.76
N THR A 654 -11.78 8.28 7.78
CA THR A 654 -13.04 9.02 7.93
C THR A 654 -12.97 10.01 9.11
N LEU A 655 -12.94 9.54 10.36
CA LEU A 655 -13.08 10.40 11.54
C LEU A 655 -12.00 11.49 11.61
N PHE A 656 -10.72 11.12 11.48
CA PHE A 656 -9.61 12.07 11.57
C PHE A 656 -9.67 13.14 10.45
N PRO A 657 -9.85 12.80 9.16
CA PRO A 657 -9.99 13.80 8.11
C PRO A 657 -11.20 14.73 8.31
N VAL A 658 -12.35 14.21 8.78
CA VAL A 658 -13.51 15.05 9.12
C VAL A 658 -13.13 16.07 10.21
N LEU A 659 -12.60 15.60 11.34
CA LEU A 659 -12.23 16.48 12.45
C LEU A 659 -11.11 17.44 12.10
N SER A 660 -10.13 17.01 11.31
CA SER A 660 -9.02 17.85 10.90
C SER A 660 -9.47 18.94 9.92
N LYS A 661 -10.48 18.67 9.09
CA LYS A 661 -11.12 19.67 8.23
C LYS A 661 -11.87 20.70 9.07
N GLU A 662 -12.71 20.27 10.01
CA GLU A 662 -13.56 21.15 10.82
C GLU A 662 -12.77 21.96 11.87
N LEU A 663 -11.86 21.30 12.61
CA LEU A 663 -11.14 21.91 13.73
C LEU A 663 -9.81 22.54 13.31
N ASN A 664 -9.00 21.81 12.55
CA ASN A 664 -7.65 22.25 12.18
C ASN A 664 -7.63 23.06 10.87
N ARG A 665 -8.79 23.21 10.19
CA ARG A 665 -8.92 23.81 8.85
C ARG A 665 -7.98 23.17 7.82
N ALA A 666 -7.65 21.90 8.03
CA ALA A 666 -6.78 21.15 7.14
C ALA A 666 -7.53 20.82 5.84
N ARG A 667 -6.79 20.72 4.74
CA ARG A 667 -7.30 20.14 3.50
C ARG A 667 -7.19 18.63 3.62
N ALA A 668 -8.20 18.02 4.21
CA ALA A 668 -8.32 16.59 4.40
C ALA A 668 -9.63 16.10 3.77
N TYR A 669 -9.59 14.90 3.21
CA TYR A 669 -10.69 14.33 2.43
C TYR A 669 -11.12 13.02 3.08
N PRO A 670 -12.17 13.06 3.91
CA PRO A 670 -12.71 11.86 4.51
C PRO A 670 -13.33 10.94 3.45
N LEU A 671 -13.37 9.64 3.73
CA LEU A 671 -14.24 8.72 3.00
C LEU A 671 -15.72 9.08 3.22
N SER A 672 -16.62 8.46 2.46
CA SER A 672 -18.06 8.72 2.51
C SER A 672 -18.65 8.55 3.92
N TYR A 673 -19.42 9.56 4.35
CA TYR A 673 -20.18 9.60 5.60
C TYR A 673 -21.36 10.56 5.44
N ASP A 674 -22.38 10.43 6.30
CA ASP A 674 -23.60 11.25 6.20
C ASP A 674 -23.46 12.55 7.01
N SER A 675 -23.13 12.45 8.30
CA SER A 675 -22.96 13.63 9.18
C SER A 675 -22.04 13.35 10.37
N ILE A 676 -21.57 14.43 11.01
CA ILE A 676 -20.85 14.36 12.28
C ILE A 676 -21.42 15.38 13.28
N GLU A 677 -21.70 14.94 14.49
CA GLU A 677 -22.26 15.75 15.56
C GLU A 677 -21.29 15.79 16.76
N GLY A 678 -21.34 16.84 17.58
CA GLY A 678 -20.51 16.97 18.78
C GLY A 678 -19.12 17.61 18.56
N VAL A 679 -18.78 18.02 17.34
CA VAL A 679 -17.50 18.69 17.01
C VAL A 679 -17.24 19.93 17.86
N LYS A 680 -18.30 20.65 18.25
CA LYS A 680 -18.25 21.85 19.13
C LYS A 680 -17.62 21.63 20.51
N PHE A 681 -17.48 20.38 20.95
CA PHE A 681 -16.89 20.03 22.24
C PHE A 681 -15.36 19.90 22.18
N LEU A 682 -14.77 19.99 20.99
CA LEU A 682 -13.34 19.82 20.74
C LEU A 682 -12.73 21.11 20.18
N ASP A 683 -11.52 21.44 20.62
CA ASP A 683 -10.76 22.58 20.08
C ASP A 683 -9.86 22.15 18.92
N LYS A 684 -9.32 20.93 19.00
CA LYS A 684 -8.29 20.41 18.10
C LYS A 684 -8.33 18.89 18.06
N VAL A 685 -7.98 18.33 16.90
CA VAL A 685 -7.64 16.91 16.75
C VAL A 685 -6.16 16.73 16.45
N VAL A 686 -5.53 15.70 17.02
CA VAL A 686 -4.13 15.37 16.81
C VAL A 686 -4.02 13.89 16.48
N ASP A 687 -3.55 13.58 15.27
CA ASP A 687 -3.15 12.24 14.88
C ASP A 687 -1.67 12.01 15.19
N ILE A 688 -1.38 10.90 15.88
CA ILE A 688 -0.05 10.46 16.26
C ILE A 688 0.20 9.13 15.53
N ASP A 689 0.53 9.23 14.25
CA ASP A 689 0.80 8.06 13.40
C ASP A 689 2.25 7.54 13.53
N GLN A 690 2.50 6.34 13.00
CA GLN A 690 3.81 5.70 12.96
C GLN A 690 4.68 6.13 11.77
N LYS A 691 4.23 7.10 10.96
CA LYS A 691 5.04 7.56 9.81
C LYS A 691 6.38 8.14 10.29
N PRO A 692 7.48 7.98 9.54
CA PRO A 692 8.77 8.55 9.95
C PRO A 692 8.66 10.05 10.25
N ILE A 693 9.31 10.52 11.33
CA ILE A 693 9.32 11.95 11.70
C ILE A 693 10.00 12.83 10.65
N GLY A 694 10.79 12.22 9.76
CA GLY A 694 11.36 12.82 8.57
C GLY A 694 11.95 11.75 7.66
N ARG A 695 12.15 12.10 6.39
CA ARG A 695 12.69 11.20 5.35
C ARG A 695 14.17 11.42 5.06
N THR A 696 14.80 12.35 5.77
CA THR A 696 16.20 12.71 5.58
C THR A 696 16.95 12.62 6.91
N PRO A 697 18.27 12.40 6.89
CA PRO A 697 19.12 12.39 8.10
C PRO A 697 19.12 13.72 8.88
N ARG A 698 18.58 14.79 8.28
CA ARG A 698 18.43 16.13 8.87
C ARG A 698 17.35 16.19 9.93
N SER A 699 16.32 15.35 9.83
CA SER A 699 15.31 15.21 10.86
C SER A 699 15.83 14.30 11.97
N ASN A 700 15.64 14.71 13.22
CA ASN A 700 16.06 13.97 14.42
C ASN A 700 15.18 14.38 15.62
N PRO A 701 15.23 13.66 16.76
CA PRO A 701 14.45 13.98 17.94
C PRO A 701 14.60 15.43 18.41
N ALA A 702 15.83 15.99 18.38
CA ALA A 702 16.09 17.35 18.82
C ALA A 702 15.47 18.43 17.91
N THR A 703 15.49 18.23 16.59
CA THR A 703 14.87 19.14 15.63
C THR A 703 13.35 19.04 15.66
N TYR A 704 12.80 17.82 15.73
CA TYR A 704 11.35 17.59 15.72
C TYR A 704 10.65 18.16 16.97
N THR A 705 11.21 17.90 18.15
CA THR A 705 10.70 18.47 19.42
C THR A 705 10.97 19.98 19.55
N GLY A 706 11.80 20.54 18.68
CA GLY A 706 12.27 21.92 18.74
C GLY A 706 13.16 22.22 19.95
N VAL A 707 13.74 21.19 20.61
CA VAL A 707 14.77 21.38 21.65
C VAL A 707 16.02 22.00 21.05
N PHE A 708 16.36 21.61 19.81
CA PHE A 708 17.60 22.02 19.17
C PHE A 708 17.69 23.54 18.95
N THR A 709 16.57 24.23 18.76
CA THR A 709 16.54 25.70 18.69
C THR A 709 17.06 26.32 19.98
N HIS A 710 16.57 25.87 21.14
CA HIS A 710 17.03 26.37 22.44
C HIS A 710 18.51 26.04 22.70
N ILE A 711 18.99 24.88 22.26
CA ILE A 711 20.41 24.51 22.36
C ILE A 711 21.27 25.44 21.49
N ARG A 712 20.89 25.70 20.23
CA ARG A 712 21.64 26.61 19.36
C ARG A 712 21.67 28.05 19.89
N ASP A 713 20.56 28.53 20.45
CA ASP A 713 20.49 29.85 21.07
C ASP A 713 21.41 29.95 22.31
N LEU A 714 21.52 28.86 23.08
CA LEU A 714 22.47 28.78 24.19
C LEU A 714 23.91 28.85 23.69
N PHE A 715 24.26 28.08 22.65
CA PHE A 715 25.61 28.08 22.07
C PHE A 715 26.01 29.44 21.50
N ALA A 716 25.10 30.15 20.85
CA ALA A 716 25.36 31.48 20.33
C ALA A 716 25.61 32.53 21.43
N LYS A 717 25.14 32.30 22.65
CA LYS A 717 25.33 33.22 23.79
C LYS A 717 26.65 32.99 24.54
N LEU A 718 27.41 31.94 24.22
CA LEU A 718 28.68 31.64 24.89
C LEU A 718 29.74 32.71 24.59
N PRO A 719 30.68 32.98 25.52
CA PRO A 719 31.75 33.96 25.32
C PRO A 719 32.56 33.72 24.04
N GLU A 720 32.98 32.47 23.81
CA GLU A 720 33.73 32.06 22.60
C GLU A 720 32.95 32.36 21.31
N SER A 721 31.64 32.06 21.31
CA SER A 721 30.76 32.35 20.17
C SER A 721 30.61 33.84 19.92
N LYS A 722 30.49 34.65 20.98
CA LYS A 722 30.36 36.11 20.85
C LYS A 722 31.63 36.74 20.28
N ILE A 723 32.80 36.30 20.73
CA ILE A 723 34.10 36.78 20.21
C ILE A 723 34.23 36.46 18.72
N ARG A 724 33.80 35.28 18.28
CA ARG A 724 33.86 34.83 16.89
C ARG A 724 32.70 35.32 16.02
N GLY A 725 31.75 36.08 16.58
CA GLY A 725 30.55 36.56 15.87
C GLY A 725 29.58 35.44 15.45
N TYR A 726 29.63 34.27 16.10
CA TYR A 726 28.80 33.13 15.77
C TYR A 726 27.36 33.32 16.24
N LYS A 727 26.44 33.27 15.27
CA LYS A 727 24.98 33.30 15.49
C LYS A 727 24.42 31.89 15.61
N PRO A 728 23.15 31.70 16.06
CA PRO A 728 22.52 30.37 16.12
C PRO A 728 22.57 29.58 14.80
N GLY A 729 22.62 30.29 13.66
CA GLY A 729 22.78 29.69 12.33
C GLY A 729 24.09 28.91 12.14
N ARG A 730 25.21 29.32 12.77
CA ARG A 730 26.49 28.59 12.70
C ARG A 730 26.35 27.19 13.30
N PHE A 731 25.58 27.07 14.37
CA PHE A 731 25.29 25.83 15.08
C PHE A 731 24.18 24.99 14.43
N SER A 732 23.71 25.39 13.24
CA SER A 732 22.72 24.65 12.46
C SER A 732 23.39 23.77 11.43
N PHE A 733 23.22 22.44 11.51
CA PHE A 733 23.69 21.54 10.44
C PHE A 733 22.90 21.73 9.11
N ASN A 734 21.74 22.40 9.15
CA ASN A 734 20.93 22.69 7.95
C ASN A 734 21.36 23.95 7.17
N VAL A 735 22.28 24.76 7.69
CA VAL A 735 22.63 26.07 7.13
C VAL A 735 24.12 26.11 6.80
N LYS A 736 24.47 26.70 5.65
CA LYS A 736 25.87 26.94 5.27
C LYS A 736 26.55 27.85 6.30
N GLY A 737 27.80 27.55 6.64
CA GLY A 737 28.60 28.33 7.58
C GLY A 737 29.32 27.46 8.60
N GLY A 738 28.60 26.64 9.37
CA GLY A 738 29.22 25.79 10.41
C GLY A 738 29.12 24.29 10.17
N ARG A 739 28.24 23.86 9.27
CA ARG A 739 28.09 22.45 8.87
C ARG A 739 29.34 21.95 8.12
N CYS A 740 29.52 20.64 8.07
CA CYS A 740 30.48 20.02 7.18
C CYS A 740 29.96 20.11 5.74
N GLU A 741 30.75 20.69 4.82
CA GLU A 741 30.33 20.88 3.43
C GLU A 741 30.33 19.57 2.63
N SER A 742 31.23 18.62 2.94
CA SER A 742 31.30 17.33 2.21
C SER A 742 30.04 16.47 2.32
N CYS A 743 29.39 16.47 3.48
CA CYS A 743 28.11 15.76 3.68
C CYS A 743 26.93 16.73 3.83
N GLU A 744 27.14 18.02 3.56
CA GLU A 744 26.15 19.08 3.76
C GLU A 744 25.43 19.08 5.13
N GLY A 745 26.11 18.64 6.19
CA GLY A 745 25.57 18.55 7.54
C GLY A 745 24.78 17.27 7.88
N ASP A 746 24.66 16.31 6.96
CA ASP A 746 23.96 15.05 7.21
C ASP A 746 24.79 14.10 8.11
N GLY A 747 26.13 14.20 8.05
CA GLY A 747 27.09 13.38 8.80
C GLY A 747 27.37 12.02 8.15
N ILE A 748 26.55 11.61 7.20
CA ILE A 748 26.63 10.38 6.43
C ILE A 748 26.49 10.71 4.94
N ILE A 749 26.94 9.79 4.09
CA ILE A 749 26.83 9.87 2.64
C ILE A 749 26.04 8.65 2.18
N LYS A 750 25.03 8.88 1.35
CA LYS A 750 24.23 7.82 0.75
C LYS A 750 24.99 7.23 -0.44
N ILE A 751 25.22 5.92 -0.42
CA ILE A 751 25.79 5.17 -1.54
C ILE A 751 24.64 4.41 -2.19
N GLU A 752 24.42 4.66 -3.48
CA GLU A 752 23.39 3.97 -4.26
C GLU A 752 23.85 2.56 -4.62
N MET A 753 22.98 1.58 -4.36
CA MET A 753 23.24 0.16 -4.62
C MET A 753 22.29 -0.35 -5.71
N ASN A 754 22.80 -1.15 -6.64
CA ASN A 754 21.99 -1.63 -7.78
C ASN A 754 20.96 -2.71 -7.39
N PHE A 755 21.37 -3.65 -6.53
CA PHE A 755 20.56 -4.83 -6.17
C PHE A 755 20.23 -4.91 -4.67
N LEU A 756 21.03 -4.22 -3.84
CA LEU A 756 20.80 -4.13 -2.41
C LEU A 756 20.12 -2.79 -2.08
N PRO A 757 19.47 -2.67 -0.92
CA PRO A 757 19.05 -1.37 -0.42
C PRO A 757 20.23 -0.40 -0.34
N ASP A 758 19.98 0.88 -0.63
CA ASP A 758 20.99 1.94 -0.50
C ASP A 758 21.56 1.96 0.92
N VAL A 759 22.87 2.15 1.02
CA VAL A 759 23.59 2.12 2.30
C VAL A 759 24.07 3.53 2.64
N TYR A 760 24.05 3.86 3.92
CA TYR A 760 24.61 5.11 4.42
C TYR A 760 25.97 4.83 5.06
N VAL A 761 26.99 5.54 4.61
CA VAL A 761 28.35 5.44 5.15
C VAL A 761 28.70 6.71 5.89
N THR A 762 29.41 6.59 7.01
CA THR A 762 29.88 7.72 7.80
C THR A 762 30.75 8.66 6.95
N CYS A 763 30.49 9.96 7.00
CA CYS A 763 31.28 10.93 6.25
C CYS A 763 32.73 10.95 6.75
N GLU A 764 33.69 10.65 5.87
CA GLU A 764 35.12 10.57 6.20
C GLU A 764 35.68 11.89 6.74
N VAL A 765 35.19 13.03 6.23
CA VAL A 765 35.72 14.37 6.56
C VAL A 765 35.34 14.81 7.98
N CYS A 766 34.08 14.62 8.37
CA CYS A 766 33.61 15.03 9.70
C CYS A 766 33.46 13.86 10.68
N GLN A 767 33.67 12.62 10.24
CA GLN A 767 33.49 11.40 11.03
C GLN A 767 32.12 11.37 11.73
N GLY A 768 31.05 11.66 10.98
CA GLY A 768 29.69 11.70 11.52
C GLY A 768 29.32 12.94 12.34
N LYS A 769 30.27 13.83 12.67
CA LYS A 769 30.04 14.96 13.57
C LYS A 769 29.17 16.08 12.99
N ARG A 770 28.84 16.06 11.69
CA ARG A 770 28.00 17.03 10.95
C ARG A 770 28.53 18.47 10.84
N TYR A 771 29.54 18.85 11.60
CA TYR A 771 30.10 20.20 11.65
C TYR A 771 31.56 20.23 11.23
N ASN A 772 32.02 21.41 10.80
CA ASN A 772 33.44 21.68 10.59
C ASN A 772 34.18 21.85 11.94
N ARG A 773 35.51 21.79 11.88
CA ARG A 773 36.39 21.82 13.06
C ARG A 773 36.18 23.07 13.91
N ASP A 774 36.17 24.26 13.30
CA ASP A 774 36.03 25.53 14.01
C ASP A 774 34.72 25.65 14.81
N THR A 775 33.63 25.06 14.31
CA THR A 775 32.34 25.08 15.00
C THR A 775 32.34 24.15 16.22
N LEU A 776 33.13 23.08 16.19
CA LEU A 776 33.25 22.11 17.28
C LEU A 776 34.19 22.58 18.40
N GLU A 777 34.98 23.62 18.18
CA GLU A 777 35.83 24.23 19.22
C GLU A 777 34.99 24.90 20.32
N VAL A 778 33.82 25.43 19.97
CA VAL A 778 32.91 26.04 20.94
C VAL A 778 32.32 24.96 21.85
N LYS A 779 32.53 25.10 23.16
CA LYS A 779 32.08 24.11 24.15
C LYS A 779 31.16 24.72 25.21
N TYR A 780 30.08 23.99 25.53
CA TYR A 780 29.26 24.25 26.69
C TYR A 780 29.51 23.15 27.74
N ARG A 781 29.93 23.54 28.96
CA ARG A 781 30.32 22.60 30.02
C ARG A 781 31.28 21.49 29.53
N GLY A 782 32.28 21.89 28.74
CA GLY A 782 33.29 20.97 28.18
C GLY A 782 32.84 20.12 26.98
N LYS A 783 31.58 20.22 26.54
CA LYS A 783 31.04 19.42 25.43
C LYS A 783 30.72 20.31 24.21
N SER A 784 31.11 19.85 23.03
CA SER A 784 30.76 20.51 21.76
C SER A 784 29.31 20.23 21.36
N ILE A 785 28.79 20.95 20.38
CA ILE A 785 27.42 20.74 19.90
C ILE A 785 27.18 19.34 19.33
N ALA A 786 28.18 18.76 18.65
CA ALA A 786 28.10 17.40 18.14
C ALA A 786 28.02 16.37 19.29
N GLN A 787 28.85 16.56 20.33
CA GLN A 787 28.81 15.68 21.51
C GLN A 787 27.49 15.77 22.26
N ILE A 788 26.83 16.94 22.29
CA ILE A 788 25.50 17.09 22.89
C ILE A 788 24.42 16.41 22.04
N LEU A 789 24.51 16.51 20.71
CA LEU A 789 23.61 15.78 19.82
C LEU A 789 23.78 14.26 19.96
N ASP A 790 24.97 13.81 20.32
CA ASP A 790 25.28 12.40 20.56
C ASP A 790 24.92 11.94 21.99
N MET A 791 24.35 12.79 22.84
CA MET A 791 23.89 12.35 24.16
C MET A 791 22.56 11.60 24.07
N PRO A 792 22.39 10.49 24.80
CA PRO A 792 21.08 9.93 25.09
C PRO A 792 20.17 10.96 25.77
N VAL A 793 18.87 10.91 25.50
CA VAL A 793 17.88 11.82 26.11
C VAL A 793 17.97 11.83 27.64
N SER A 794 18.15 10.67 28.28
CA SER A 794 18.26 10.58 29.75
C SER A 794 19.49 11.33 30.29
N GLU A 795 20.62 11.26 29.59
CA GLU A 795 21.84 11.98 29.97
C GLU A 795 21.70 13.48 29.70
N ALA A 796 21.13 13.84 28.54
CA ALA A 796 20.87 15.24 28.21
C ALA A 796 19.90 15.89 29.21
N LEU A 797 18.92 15.15 29.73
CA LEU A 797 17.97 15.63 30.73
C LEU A 797 18.68 16.03 32.03
N GLU A 798 19.64 15.22 32.49
CA GLU A 798 20.48 15.54 33.65
C GLU A 798 21.43 16.71 33.34
N PHE A 799 22.07 16.68 32.17
CA PHE A 799 23.01 17.72 31.74
C PHE A 799 22.36 19.11 31.64
N PHE A 800 21.11 19.19 31.17
CA PHE A 800 20.33 20.42 31.02
C PHE A 800 19.35 20.69 32.18
N LYS A 801 19.50 20.03 33.33
CA LYS A 801 18.61 20.19 34.50
C LYS A 801 18.44 21.66 34.94
N SER A 802 19.43 22.51 34.71
CA SER A 802 19.42 23.94 35.04
C SER A 802 18.67 24.84 34.05
N ILE A 803 18.23 24.33 32.89
CA ILE A 803 17.55 25.11 31.85
C ILE A 803 16.11 24.60 31.69
N PRO A 804 15.11 25.24 32.31
CA PRO A 804 13.73 24.73 32.35
C PRO A 804 13.09 24.47 30.99
N SER A 805 13.34 25.33 30.01
CA SER A 805 12.79 25.21 28.65
C SER A 805 13.27 23.96 27.91
N ILE A 806 14.54 23.58 28.10
CA ILE A 806 15.12 22.35 27.54
C ILE A 806 14.67 21.15 28.37
N LYS A 807 14.79 21.23 29.71
CA LYS A 807 14.43 20.17 30.64
C LYS A 807 13.00 19.69 30.43
N LYS A 808 12.02 20.59 30.29
CA LYS A 808 10.61 20.23 30.08
C LYS A 808 10.41 19.32 28.86
N LYS A 809 11.08 19.62 27.74
CA LYS A 809 10.96 18.86 26.50
C LYS A 809 11.73 17.53 26.55
N LEU A 810 12.90 17.51 27.21
CA LEU A 810 13.65 16.26 27.41
C LEU A 810 12.92 15.32 28.37
N GLN A 811 12.25 15.86 29.39
CA GLN A 811 11.44 15.07 30.32
C GLN A 811 10.30 14.36 29.60
N THR A 812 9.61 15.01 28.65
CA THR A 812 8.53 14.35 27.92
C THR A 812 9.03 13.22 27.02
N LEU A 813 10.20 13.37 26.38
CA LEU A 813 10.85 12.28 25.64
C LEU A 813 11.21 11.11 26.58
N ASN A 814 11.74 11.39 27.77
CA ASN A 814 12.07 10.35 28.74
C ASN A 814 10.81 9.65 29.28
N ASP A 815 9.74 10.40 29.56
CA ASP A 815 8.49 9.89 30.10
C ASP A 815 7.78 8.92 29.13
N VAL A 816 7.93 9.11 27.82
CA VAL A 816 7.40 8.19 26.80
C VAL A 816 8.31 6.96 26.55
N GLY A 817 9.36 6.78 27.34
CA GLY A 817 10.27 5.64 27.24
C GLY A 817 11.42 5.82 26.24
N LEU A 818 11.61 7.01 25.67
CA LEU A 818 12.68 7.30 24.71
C LEU A 818 13.94 7.85 25.39
N GLY A 819 14.23 7.43 26.62
CA GLY A 819 15.43 7.89 27.33
C GLY A 819 16.75 7.47 26.66
N TYR A 820 16.72 6.35 25.91
CA TYR A 820 17.90 5.73 25.31
C TYR A 820 18.29 6.31 23.94
N ILE A 821 17.37 6.93 23.21
CA ILE A 821 17.67 7.47 21.88
C ILE A 821 18.59 8.69 21.99
N HIS A 822 19.43 8.90 20.98
CA HIS A 822 20.34 10.05 20.96
C HIS A 822 19.61 11.27 20.40
N LEU A 823 19.91 12.47 20.90
CA LEU A 823 19.23 13.71 20.47
C LEU A 823 19.33 13.98 18.96
N GLY A 824 20.49 13.68 18.39
CA GLY A 824 20.83 13.82 16.99
C GLY A 824 20.56 12.58 16.14
N GLN A 825 20.02 11.50 16.72
CA GLN A 825 19.76 10.24 16.00
C GLN A 825 18.89 10.50 14.77
N GLN A 826 19.29 9.93 13.64
CA GLN A 826 18.65 10.23 12.36
C GLN A 826 17.24 9.65 12.31
N ALA A 827 16.29 10.43 11.79
CA ALA A 827 14.90 10.01 11.66
C ALA A 827 14.71 8.74 10.84
N THR A 828 15.58 8.49 9.87
CA THR A 828 15.58 7.29 9.01
C THR A 828 15.97 6.01 9.75
N THR A 829 16.62 6.13 10.90
CA THR A 829 17.04 5.00 11.76
C THR A 829 16.07 4.73 12.91
N LEU A 830 15.06 5.58 13.10
CA LEU A 830 14.05 5.38 14.14
C LEU A 830 13.01 4.36 13.65
N SER A 831 12.56 3.50 14.55
CA SER A 831 11.42 2.62 14.29
C SER A 831 10.11 3.43 14.16
N GLY A 832 9.07 2.83 13.58
CA GLY A 832 7.75 3.46 13.49
C GLY A 832 7.19 3.85 14.87
N GLY A 833 7.30 2.95 15.85
CA GLY A 833 6.90 3.19 17.24
C GLY A 833 7.78 4.23 17.97
N GLU A 834 9.08 4.31 17.68
CA GLU A 834 9.94 5.40 18.19
C GLU A 834 9.52 6.75 17.61
N ALA A 835 9.31 6.82 16.30
CA ALA A 835 8.84 8.03 15.62
C ALA A 835 7.50 8.51 16.18
N GLN A 836 6.56 7.59 16.41
CA GLN A 836 5.27 7.86 17.03
C GLN A 836 5.42 8.43 18.45
N ARG A 837 6.29 7.82 19.28
CA ARG A 837 6.56 8.30 20.65
C ARG A 837 7.23 9.67 20.67
N VAL A 838 8.09 10.01 19.71
CA VAL A 838 8.65 11.37 19.56
C VAL A 838 7.55 12.40 19.29
N LYS A 839 6.56 12.07 18.46
CA LYS A 839 5.38 12.93 18.21
C LYS A 839 4.55 13.10 19.46
N LEU A 840 4.26 12.01 20.18
CA LEU A 840 3.54 12.04 21.46
C LEU A 840 4.25 12.92 22.49
N ALA A 841 5.57 12.76 22.66
CA ALA A 841 6.39 13.60 23.54
C ALA A 841 6.34 15.08 23.17
N THR A 842 6.26 15.38 21.87
CA THR A 842 6.16 16.76 21.36
C THR A 842 4.83 17.38 21.76
N GLU A 843 3.72 16.67 21.63
CA GLU A 843 2.40 17.17 22.02
C GLU A 843 2.27 17.32 23.54
N LEU A 844 2.82 16.38 24.32
CA LEU A 844 2.88 16.48 25.78
C LEU A 844 3.66 17.70 26.28
N SER A 845 4.65 18.16 25.50
CA SER A 845 5.47 19.32 25.87
C SER A 845 4.74 20.66 25.70
N ARG A 846 3.68 20.68 24.87
CA ARG A 846 2.85 21.87 24.61
C ARG A 846 1.92 22.16 25.79
N ALA A 847 1.45 23.40 25.88
CA ALA A 847 0.38 23.74 26.81
C ALA A 847 -0.92 23.09 26.31
N SER A 848 -1.51 22.18 27.08
CA SER A 848 -2.74 21.49 26.67
C SER A 848 -3.98 22.33 27.01
N THR A 849 -4.86 22.54 26.04
CA THR A 849 -6.27 22.88 26.33
C THR A 849 -7.01 21.61 26.74
N SER A 850 -8.03 21.72 27.60
CA SER A 850 -8.75 20.55 28.17
C SER A 850 -9.80 19.94 27.23
N LYS A 851 -9.62 20.07 25.90
CA LYS A 851 -10.59 19.68 24.86
C LYS A 851 -9.92 19.23 23.56
N THR A 852 -8.78 18.55 23.66
CA THR A 852 -8.09 17.96 22.49
C THR A 852 -8.46 16.49 22.35
N LEU A 853 -8.68 16.04 21.12
CA LEU A 853 -8.84 14.62 20.79
C LEU A 853 -7.53 14.10 20.18
N TYR A 854 -6.95 13.07 20.80
CA TYR A 854 -5.75 12.38 20.31
C TYR A 854 -6.14 11.05 19.67
N ILE A 855 -5.59 10.76 18.50
CA ILE A 855 -5.72 9.47 17.80
C ILE A 855 -4.33 8.84 17.75
N LEU A 856 -4.23 7.57 18.16
CA LEU A 856 -3.00 6.79 18.05
C LEU A 856 -3.30 5.47 17.35
N ASP A 857 -2.50 5.17 16.33
CA ASP A 857 -2.59 3.93 15.56
C ASP A 857 -1.55 2.91 16.09
N GLU A 858 -2.04 1.82 16.66
CA GLU A 858 -1.25 0.70 17.24
C GLU A 858 -0.03 1.15 18.06
N PRO A 859 -0.20 1.99 19.11
CA PRO A 859 0.91 2.56 19.86
C PRO A 859 1.73 1.53 20.66
N THR A 860 1.30 0.27 20.73
CA THR A 860 2.07 -0.83 21.35
C THR A 860 3.07 -1.51 20.42
N THR A 861 3.10 -1.15 19.13
CA THR A 861 4.08 -1.62 18.15
C THR A 861 5.51 -1.41 18.66
N GLY A 862 6.34 -2.46 18.68
CA GLY A 862 7.74 -2.34 19.13
C GLY A 862 7.96 -2.28 20.64
N LEU A 863 6.91 -2.50 21.45
CA LEU A 863 6.96 -2.27 22.90
C LEU A 863 6.91 -3.57 23.71
N HIS A 864 7.83 -3.66 24.65
CA HIS A 864 7.79 -4.67 25.70
C HIS A 864 6.70 -4.34 26.73
N PHE A 865 6.25 -5.32 27.53
CA PHE A 865 5.23 -5.15 28.57
C PHE A 865 5.47 -3.96 29.51
N GLU A 866 6.72 -3.74 29.94
CA GLU A 866 7.10 -2.61 30.79
C GLU A 866 6.97 -1.26 30.05
N ASP A 867 7.29 -1.23 28.75
CA ASP A 867 7.13 -0.03 27.93
C ASP A 867 5.66 0.31 27.69
N ILE A 868 4.81 -0.71 27.49
CA ILE A 868 3.34 -0.55 27.42
C ILE A 868 2.81 0.06 28.72
N ARG A 869 3.27 -0.42 29.88
CA ARG A 869 2.90 0.14 31.18
C ARG A 869 3.29 1.63 31.30
N MET A 870 4.48 1.99 30.83
CA MET A 870 4.95 3.39 30.82
C MET A 870 4.12 4.25 29.87
N LEU A 871 3.84 3.77 28.67
CA LEU A 871 3.00 4.43 27.67
C LEU A 871 1.59 4.68 28.22
N LEU A 872 0.94 3.65 28.80
CA LEU A 872 -0.38 3.79 29.41
C LEU A 872 -0.38 4.87 30.48
N LYS A 873 0.64 4.94 31.35
CA LYS A 873 0.76 6.02 32.35
C LYS A 873 0.81 7.41 31.71
N VAL A 874 1.38 7.55 30.52
CA VAL A 874 1.41 8.81 29.78
C VAL A 874 0.06 9.13 29.16
N LEU A 875 -0.62 8.15 28.55
CA LEU A 875 -1.96 8.34 27.97
C LEU A 875 -2.99 8.70 29.05
N GLN A 876 -2.93 8.06 30.21
CA GLN A 876 -3.79 8.38 31.36
C GLN A 876 -3.60 9.83 31.81
N ARG A 877 -2.37 10.36 31.83
CA ARG A 877 -2.10 11.78 32.13
C ARG A 877 -2.73 12.75 31.12
N LEU A 878 -2.87 12.36 29.85
CA LEU A 878 -3.59 13.19 28.86
C LEU A 878 -5.08 13.25 29.17
N ILE A 879 -5.67 12.11 29.53
CA ILE A 879 -7.09 11.97 29.84
C ILE A 879 -7.45 12.70 31.14
N GLU A 880 -6.60 12.60 32.17
CA GLU A 880 -6.76 13.33 33.44
C GLU A 880 -6.80 14.85 33.27
N ARG A 881 -6.21 15.38 32.19
CA ARG A 881 -6.30 16.81 31.82
C ARG A 881 -7.59 17.18 31.09
N GLY A 882 -8.52 16.24 30.92
CA GLY A 882 -9.80 16.42 30.23
C GLY A 882 -9.77 16.11 28.73
N ASN A 883 -8.68 15.54 28.20
CA ASN A 883 -8.59 15.19 26.79
C ASN A 883 -9.25 13.84 26.48
N THR A 884 -9.55 13.61 25.22
CA THR A 884 -10.02 12.31 24.72
C THR A 884 -8.86 11.61 24.01
N VAL A 885 -8.69 10.31 24.26
CA VAL A 885 -7.66 9.51 23.58
C VAL A 885 -8.34 8.32 22.93
N ILE A 886 -8.26 8.23 21.60
CA ILE A 886 -8.70 7.10 20.79
C ILE A 886 -7.46 6.32 20.36
N VAL A 887 -7.45 5.01 20.63
CA VAL A 887 -6.39 4.10 20.18
C VAL A 887 -6.98 3.03 19.29
N ILE A 888 -6.33 2.74 18.16
CA ILE A 888 -6.59 1.52 17.38
C ILE A 888 -5.64 0.46 17.92
N GLU A 889 -6.17 -0.62 18.49
CA GLU A 889 -5.34 -1.60 19.18
C GLU A 889 -5.83 -3.03 19.08
N HIS A 890 -4.86 -3.93 19.20
CA HIS A 890 -5.02 -5.37 19.29
C HIS A 890 -4.45 -5.93 20.61
N ASN A 891 -3.59 -5.17 21.28
CA ASN A 891 -2.95 -5.59 22.52
C ASN A 891 -3.96 -5.62 23.70
N LEU A 892 -4.16 -6.80 24.28
CA LEU A 892 -5.12 -7.02 25.36
C LEU A 892 -4.82 -6.20 26.62
N ASP A 893 -3.55 -5.86 26.90
CA ASP A 893 -3.21 -5.04 28.06
C ASP A 893 -3.65 -3.58 27.88
N VAL A 894 -3.66 -3.06 26.66
CA VAL A 894 -4.21 -1.73 26.39
C VAL A 894 -5.74 -1.76 26.39
N ILE A 895 -6.32 -2.76 25.73
CA ILE A 895 -7.77 -2.93 25.61
C ILE A 895 -8.42 -3.09 26.99
N LYS A 896 -7.85 -3.93 27.88
CA LYS A 896 -8.39 -4.11 29.24
C LYS A 896 -8.27 -2.85 30.11
N THR A 897 -7.37 -1.93 29.78
CA THR A 897 -7.18 -0.65 30.50
C THR A 897 -8.05 0.47 29.93
N ALA A 898 -8.69 0.28 28.77
CA ALA A 898 -9.60 1.24 28.16
C ALA A 898 -10.83 1.54 29.03
N ASP A 899 -11.36 2.76 28.96
CA ASP A 899 -12.63 3.13 29.60
C ASP A 899 -13.82 2.71 28.72
N TRP A 900 -13.64 2.70 27.40
CA TRP A 900 -14.64 2.36 26.40
C TRP A 900 -14.00 1.62 25.23
N ILE A 901 -14.72 0.66 24.66
CA ILE A 901 -14.29 -0.14 23.50
C ILE A 901 -15.34 -0.01 22.40
N ILE A 902 -14.87 0.06 21.17
CA ILE A 902 -15.67 -0.03 19.95
C ILE A 902 -15.11 -1.20 19.13
N ASP A 903 -15.85 -2.30 19.04
CA ASP A 903 -15.40 -3.52 18.37
C ASP A 903 -16.00 -3.63 16.96
N LEU A 904 -15.13 -3.67 15.95
CA LEU A 904 -15.51 -3.81 14.53
C LEU A 904 -15.34 -5.25 14.04
N GLY A 905 -16.25 -5.69 13.18
CA GLY A 905 -16.23 -7.04 12.61
C GLY A 905 -17.54 -7.40 11.92
N PRO A 906 -18.02 -8.66 12.02
CA PRO A 906 -17.41 -9.78 12.77
C PRO A 906 -16.10 -10.31 12.15
N GLU A 907 -15.96 -10.23 10.83
CA GLU A 907 -14.77 -10.65 10.08
C GLU A 907 -14.07 -9.45 9.41
N GLY A 908 -13.07 -9.73 8.56
CA GLY A 908 -12.39 -8.73 7.73
C GLY A 908 -12.89 -8.72 6.28
N GLY A 909 -12.70 -7.60 5.57
CA GLY A 909 -13.16 -7.46 4.19
C GLY A 909 -14.66 -7.27 4.09
N ASP A 910 -15.30 -7.91 3.11
CA ASP A 910 -16.73 -7.75 2.81
C ASP A 910 -17.65 -8.30 3.92
N GLU A 911 -17.17 -9.27 4.69
CA GLU A 911 -17.86 -9.82 5.87
C GLU A 911 -17.65 -8.97 7.14
N GLY A 912 -16.94 -7.86 7.01
CA GLY A 912 -16.66 -6.90 8.09
C GLY A 912 -17.38 -5.57 7.93
N GLY A 913 -16.83 -4.53 8.55
CA GLY A 913 -17.31 -3.16 8.39
C GLY A 913 -18.59 -2.83 9.14
N THR A 914 -18.94 -3.64 10.15
CA THR A 914 -20.05 -3.39 11.08
C THR A 914 -19.56 -3.26 12.52
N ILE A 915 -20.36 -2.65 13.38
CA ILE A 915 -20.10 -2.59 14.82
C ILE A 915 -20.65 -3.87 15.45
N VAL A 916 -19.76 -4.69 16.01
CA VAL A 916 -20.13 -5.93 16.71
C VAL A 916 -20.66 -5.60 18.10
N ALA A 917 -19.95 -4.73 18.82
CA ALA A 917 -20.35 -4.27 20.15
C ALA A 917 -19.64 -2.95 20.51
N THR A 918 -20.26 -2.20 21.41
CA THR A 918 -19.66 -1.01 22.05
C THR A 918 -19.97 -1.05 23.54
N GLY A 919 -19.04 -0.59 24.37
CA GLY A 919 -19.23 -0.66 25.82
C GLY A 919 -17.93 -0.58 26.59
N THR A 920 -18.02 -0.78 27.89
CA THR A 920 -16.85 -1.05 28.75
C THR A 920 -16.20 -2.39 28.42
N PRO A 921 -14.92 -2.60 28.76
CA PRO A 921 -14.26 -3.89 28.62
C PRO A 921 -15.04 -5.09 29.18
N GLU A 922 -15.72 -4.91 30.32
CA GLU A 922 -16.54 -5.95 30.94
C GLU A 922 -17.81 -6.25 30.13
N GLU A 923 -18.46 -5.23 29.57
CA GLU A 923 -19.63 -5.40 28.68
C GLU A 923 -19.23 -6.12 27.40
N ILE A 924 -18.13 -5.72 26.75
CA ILE A 924 -17.62 -6.40 25.54
C ILE A 924 -17.27 -7.86 25.82
N ALA A 925 -16.66 -8.15 26.98
CA ALA A 925 -16.32 -9.52 27.38
C ALA A 925 -17.55 -10.45 27.52
N SER A 926 -18.74 -9.89 27.73
CA SER A 926 -20.00 -10.65 27.79
C SER A 926 -20.60 -10.98 26.41
N VAL A 927 -20.16 -10.30 25.36
CA VAL A 927 -20.69 -10.45 24.00
C VAL A 927 -20.05 -11.65 23.29
N LYS A 928 -20.81 -12.72 23.10
CA LYS A 928 -20.32 -13.98 22.50
C LYS A 928 -19.89 -13.87 21.04
N THR A 929 -20.46 -12.93 20.28
CA THR A 929 -20.13 -12.69 18.87
C THR A 929 -18.86 -11.87 18.68
N SER A 930 -18.37 -11.21 19.75
CA SER A 930 -17.13 -10.43 19.71
C SER A 930 -15.93 -11.33 19.95
N TYR A 931 -15.05 -11.45 18.94
CA TYR A 931 -13.77 -12.13 19.13
C TYR A 931 -12.93 -11.43 20.19
N THR A 932 -12.89 -10.10 20.19
CA THR A 932 -12.21 -9.30 21.23
C THR A 932 -12.76 -9.66 22.61
N GLY A 933 -14.09 -9.73 22.76
CA GLY A 933 -14.77 -10.13 23.99
C GLY A 933 -14.35 -11.51 24.50
N LEU A 934 -14.24 -12.51 23.62
CA LEU A 934 -13.82 -13.86 24.00
C LEU A 934 -12.43 -13.89 24.65
N PHE A 935 -11.44 -13.21 24.06
CA PHE A 935 -10.08 -13.14 24.62
C PHE A 935 -10.03 -12.25 25.87
N LEU A 936 -10.74 -11.13 25.86
CA LEU A 936 -10.80 -10.20 26.98
C LEU A 936 -11.40 -10.86 28.22
N ASN A 937 -12.43 -11.69 28.06
CA ASN A 937 -13.05 -12.44 29.14
C ASN A 937 -12.05 -13.38 29.85
N GLN A 938 -11.13 -14.01 29.11
CA GLN A 938 -10.08 -14.86 29.71
C GLN A 938 -9.09 -14.05 30.56
N VAL A 939 -8.75 -12.84 30.11
CA VAL A 939 -7.83 -11.94 30.83
C VAL A 939 -8.51 -11.35 32.07
N LEU A 940 -9.78 -10.95 31.99
CA LEU A 940 -10.54 -10.40 33.11
C LEU A 940 -10.84 -11.47 34.18
N ARG A 941 -11.25 -12.70 33.78
CA ARG A 941 -11.58 -13.80 34.72
C ARG A 941 -10.37 -14.40 35.44
N LYS A 942 -9.17 -14.36 34.88
CA LYS A 942 -7.95 -14.84 35.57
C LYS A 942 -7.73 -14.18 36.93
N LYS A 943 -8.32 -12.99 37.16
CA LYS A 943 -8.27 -12.29 38.44
C LYS A 943 -9.33 -12.75 39.45
N GLU A 944 -10.50 -13.22 38.99
CA GLU A 944 -11.58 -13.72 39.87
C GLU A 944 -11.24 -15.08 40.51
N ILE A 945 -10.32 -15.85 39.92
CA ILE A 945 -9.87 -17.15 40.47
C ILE A 945 -8.63 -16.98 41.38
N ALA A 946 -7.94 -15.84 41.30
CA ALA A 946 -6.72 -15.54 42.05
C ALA A 946 -6.94 -14.57 43.24
N ALA A 947 -8.14 -14.02 43.38
CA ALA A 947 -8.62 -13.25 44.53
C ALA A 947 -9.57 -14.14 45.35
#